data_AF-A0A3P8VFN2-F1
#
_entry.id   AF-A0A3P8VFN2-F1
#
_cell.length_a   1.000
_cell.length_b   1.000
_cell.length_c   1.000
_cell.angle_alpha   90.00
_cell.angle_beta   90.00
_cell.angle_gamma   90.00
#
_symmetry.space_group_name_H-M   'P 1'
#
loop_
_entity.id
_entity.type
_entity.pdbx_description
1 polymer ?
#
loop_
_entity_poly.entity_id
_entity_poly.type
_entity_poly.pdbx_seq_one_letter_code
_entity_poly.pdbx_strand_id
1 'polypeptide(L)'
;MALKSNLGNLLLYFGLYGICTGFLQENCTNYMQQFERVYSVPGDAAMLNSTLVSPDVFNYTSVPYNITWYNLQTGQEINSQRGRVLVMGETLWLLNLTLADDGEYLVILRTPVRCYQQSIILVVDLPSPGLCGKPRKIDQILTKGVSNKLSCPLKDYINKLNSYNISSTLRWYRGCDIINNTEKYIYKDKTKLLIKGVDSENHHSYTCTLSFNLGGGMGSVSETIDAVVREEYFMVPQVREPTNTAFKVHVGSSFSQRCRVFVPGVGLPFVDIIWFADYKYIASRNPSDRIYTTQQPLQNQYGLQKGVWLEVLLTFKETREEDFFINYTCQAQSSRGHPQAYFTLLPEDPDVLLPIGAVFSCLTFLFIISISIYYLYKVDIVLWFRSVFPVFYTNTDSDGKLYDAYVAYPQPSATGYNEEVEAFALQTLPEVLERSCGYKLFIAGRDCLPGEAMVDSVEENIQASRCLLLLYSASTFPSKTHTSSTSSTGSSNNNNHPKNYIIEESDESKSVDVRSSSSVGFNSDADEVHSDSRQQMECLAAMHRSLLEGSLKVVLVELEEITPAQLALFPESVRHLRKKQGAVCWWKERRAKKRWSRCGSKTGNVEQDSKASPSVSPSSMFWKEIRYHMPVRGKRVAYPEKTALLNL
;
A
#
# COMPACT_ATOMS: atom_id res chain seq x y z
N MET A 1 1.49 -74.73 -60.56
CA MET A 1 0.80 -75.81 -61.30
C MET A 1 -0.66 -75.77 -60.93
N ALA A 2 -1.50 -75.44 -61.90
CA ALA A 2 -2.95 -75.50 -61.79
C ALA A 2 -3.45 -76.92 -62.06
N LEU A 3 -4.58 -77.32 -61.46
CA LEU A 3 -5.66 -78.15 -62.02
C LEU A 3 -6.74 -78.24 -60.92
N LYS A 4 -7.89 -77.56 -61.01
CA LYS A 4 -9.10 -77.79 -61.81
C LYS A 4 -10.27 -78.30 -60.93
N SER A 5 -11.24 -77.40 -60.81
CA SER A 5 -12.70 -77.56 -60.62
C SER A 5 -13.31 -78.94 -60.97
N ASN A 6 -14.31 -79.35 -60.19
CA ASN A 6 -15.60 -79.74 -60.76
C ASN A 6 -16.76 -79.58 -59.77
N LEU A 7 -17.79 -78.88 -60.26
CA LEU A 7 -19.11 -78.66 -59.68
C LEU A 7 -20.05 -79.77 -60.19
N GLY A 8 -21.00 -80.26 -59.41
CA GLY A 8 -22.09 -81.10 -59.93
C GLY A 8 -23.00 -81.76 -58.90
N ASN A 9 -24.19 -81.16 -58.72
CA ASN A 9 -25.53 -81.70 -58.36
C ASN A 9 -25.67 -82.77 -57.26
N LEU A 10 -26.36 -82.50 -56.14
CA LEU A 10 -27.82 -82.35 -55.90
C LEU A 10 -28.58 -83.70 -55.87
N LEU A 11 -29.33 -83.90 -54.76
CA LEU A 11 -30.37 -84.92 -54.45
C LEU A 11 -29.83 -86.24 -53.84
N LEU A 12 -30.39 -86.87 -52.80
CA LEU A 12 -31.75 -86.92 -52.22
C LEU A 12 -31.67 -87.46 -50.76
N TYR A 13 -32.46 -86.85 -49.87
CA TYR A 13 -33.37 -87.45 -48.88
C TYR A 13 -32.90 -88.20 -47.61
N PHE A 14 -33.25 -87.56 -46.48
CA PHE A 14 -33.85 -88.06 -45.22
C PHE A 14 -33.16 -89.18 -44.42
N GLY A 15 -32.59 -88.77 -43.29
CA GLY A 15 -32.27 -89.62 -42.13
C GLY A 15 -32.78 -88.97 -40.84
N LEU A 16 -34.02 -89.30 -40.50
CA LEU A 16 -34.74 -89.26 -39.22
C LEU A 16 -34.11 -88.54 -38.00
N TYR A 17 -34.92 -87.61 -37.49
CA TYR A 17 -34.91 -87.04 -36.15
C TYR A 17 -34.68 -88.10 -35.05
N GLY A 18 -33.54 -87.98 -34.36
CA GLY A 18 -33.37 -88.46 -33.00
C GLY A 18 -33.66 -87.33 -32.03
N ILE A 19 -34.71 -87.49 -31.22
CA ILE A 19 -35.11 -86.57 -30.16
C ILE A 19 -34.01 -86.57 -29.09
N CYS A 20 -33.16 -85.55 -29.09
CA CYS A 20 -32.52 -85.08 -27.89
C CYS A 20 -33.20 -83.76 -27.53
N THR A 21 -33.96 -83.78 -26.44
CA THR A 21 -34.43 -82.59 -25.74
C THR A 21 -33.22 -81.84 -25.18
N GLY A 22 -32.55 -81.11 -26.06
CA GLY A 22 -31.54 -80.11 -25.71
C GLY A 22 -32.26 -78.84 -25.30
N PHE A 23 -31.91 -78.36 -24.10
CA PHE A 23 -32.15 -77.00 -23.65
C PHE A 23 -31.91 -76.04 -24.84
N LEU A 24 -32.95 -75.34 -25.31
CA LEU A 24 -32.80 -74.28 -26.30
C LEU A 24 -31.93 -73.20 -25.64
N GLN A 25 -30.63 -73.24 -25.89
CA GLN A 25 -29.71 -72.23 -25.43
C GLN A 25 -29.92 -70.99 -26.30
N GLU A 26 -30.97 -70.24 -25.99
CA GLU A 26 -31.14 -68.86 -26.43
C GLU A 26 -29.85 -68.11 -26.04
N ASN A 27 -29.19 -67.45 -27.01
CA ASN A 27 -27.93 -66.77 -26.79
C ASN A 27 -28.18 -65.44 -26.05
N CYS A 28 -28.60 -65.54 -24.78
CA CYS A 28 -28.94 -64.42 -23.90
C CYS A 28 -27.66 -63.76 -23.38
N THR A 29 -27.65 -62.42 -23.31
CA THR A 29 -26.52 -61.66 -22.76
C THR A 29 -26.48 -61.90 -21.24
N ASN A 30 -25.38 -62.50 -20.76
CA ASN A 30 -25.23 -62.85 -19.35
C ASN A 30 -24.61 -61.70 -18.55
N TYR A 31 -25.40 -61.12 -17.64
CA TYR A 31 -24.97 -60.08 -16.69
C TYR A 31 -24.28 -60.63 -15.43
N MET A 32 -23.93 -61.92 -15.44
CA MET A 32 -23.27 -62.64 -14.35
C MET A 32 -24.09 -62.64 -13.05
N GLN A 33 -23.48 -63.17 -12.00
CA GLN A 33 -24.11 -63.30 -10.69
C GLN A 33 -24.25 -61.92 -10.03
N GLN A 34 -25.43 -61.64 -9.47
CA GLN A 34 -25.64 -60.47 -8.63
C GLN A 34 -24.68 -60.51 -7.43
N PHE A 35 -24.08 -59.34 -7.13
CA PHE A 35 -23.11 -59.19 -6.05
C PHE A 35 -23.74 -59.49 -4.67
N GLU A 36 -24.98 -59.05 -4.48
CA GLU A 36 -25.73 -59.24 -3.24
C GLU A 36 -26.39 -60.62 -3.22
N ARG A 37 -26.10 -61.39 -2.16
CA ARG A 37 -26.73 -62.68 -1.88
C ARG A 37 -27.88 -62.47 -0.91
N VAL A 38 -28.96 -63.22 -1.07
CA VAL A 38 -30.09 -63.18 -0.14
C VAL A 38 -29.87 -64.27 0.92
N TYR A 39 -29.77 -63.85 2.17
CA TYR A 39 -29.62 -64.76 3.30
C TYR A 39 -30.95 -64.91 4.01
N SER A 40 -31.36 -66.13 4.32
CA SER A 40 -32.59 -66.41 5.07
C SER A 40 -32.43 -67.59 6.03
N VAL A 41 -33.48 -67.88 6.78
CA VAL A 41 -33.59 -69.03 7.70
C VAL A 41 -34.82 -69.87 7.34
N PRO A 42 -34.86 -71.17 7.69
CA PRO A 42 -36.04 -71.99 7.46
C PRO A 42 -37.30 -71.41 8.13
N GLY A 43 -38.44 -71.46 7.45
CA GLY A 43 -39.71 -70.89 7.90
C GLY A 43 -39.94 -69.43 7.49
N ASP A 44 -38.88 -68.66 7.29
CA ASP A 44 -38.98 -67.28 6.78
C ASP A 44 -39.27 -67.25 5.28
N ALA A 45 -39.68 -66.09 4.79
CA ALA A 45 -39.85 -65.76 3.39
C ALA A 45 -38.60 -65.05 2.85
N ALA A 46 -38.22 -65.34 1.61
CA ALA A 46 -37.20 -64.59 0.87
C ALA A 46 -37.82 -63.91 -0.35
N MET A 47 -37.33 -62.69 -0.62
CA MET A 47 -37.61 -61.96 -1.85
C MET A 47 -36.32 -61.89 -2.66
N LEU A 48 -36.32 -62.52 -3.83
CA LEU A 48 -35.27 -62.37 -4.85
C LEU A 48 -35.74 -61.29 -5.82
N ASN A 49 -34.95 -60.23 -5.99
CA ASN A 49 -35.30 -59.08 -6.81
C ASN A 49 -34.30 -58.93 -7.95
N SER A 50 -34.78 -58.90 -9.20
CA SER A 50 -33.92 -58.78 -10.37
C SER A 50 -33.45 -57.34 -10.59
N THR A 51 -32.15 -57.13 -10.71
CA THR A 51 -31.57 -55.82 -11.08
C THR A 51 -31.62 -55.54 -12.58
N LEU A 52 -31.90 -56.55 -13.40
CA LEU A 52 -32.23 -56.35 -14.81
C LEU A 52 -33.39 -55.36 -14.92
N VAL A 53 -34.31 -55.44 -13.95
CA VAL A 53 -35.40 -54.54 -13.53
C VAL A 53 -35.12 -53.03 -13.40
N SER A 54 -33.85 -52.66 -13.24
CA SER A 54 -33.47 -51.35 -12.69
C SER A 54 -33.45 -50.25 -13.76
N PRO A 55 -33.98 -49.04 -13.48
CA PRO A 55 -33.91 -47.90 -14.41
C PRO A 55 -32.51 -47.60 -14.93
N ASP A 56 -31.49 -47.93 -14.13
CA ASP A 56 -30.08 -47.76 -14.46
C ASP A 56 -29.59 -48.72 -15.56
N VAL A 57 -30.32 -49.83 -15.79
CA VAL A 57 -29.98 -50.87 -16.76
C VAL A 57 -30.91 -50.82 -17.98
N PHE A 58 -32.21 -50.61 -17.79
CA PHE A 58 -33.17 -50.39 -18.88
C PHE A 58 -34.12 -49.22 -18.55
N ASN A 59 -34.41 -48.36 -19.53
CA ASN A 59 -35.40 -47.30 -19.34
C ASN A 59 -36.83 -47.84 -19.59
N TYR A 60 -37.57 -48.07 -18.51
CA TYR A 60 -38.85 -48.81 -18.44
C TYR A 60 -40.07 -48.18 -19.12
N THR A 61 -39.91 -47.13 -19.89
CA THR A 61 -41.06 -46.44 -20.51
C THR A 61 -41.30 -46.80 -21.97
N SER A 62 -40.41 -47.56 -22.62
CA SER A 62 -40.43 -47.67 -24.10
C SER A 62 -40.47 -49.08 -24.69
N VAL A 63 -40.16 -50.15 -23.92
CA VAL A 63 -40.05 -51.51 -24.47
C VAL A 63 -40.80 -52.53 -23.60
N PRO A 64 -41.77 -53.28 -24.15
CA PRO A 64 -42.42 -54.37 -23.42
C PRO A 64 -41.42 -55.51 -23.19
N TYR A 65 -41.45 -56.14 -22.02
CA TYR A 65 -40.56 -57.25 -21.67
C TYR A 65 -41.34 -58.37 -20.98
N ASN A 66 -40.81 -59.59 -21.08
CA ASN A 66 -41.27 -60.76 -20.33
C ASN A 66 -40.14 -61.26 -19.43
N ILE A 67 -40.46 -61.69 -18.21
CA ILE A 67 -39.49 -62.15 -17.23
C ILE A 67 -39.86 -63.55 -16.72
N THR A 68 -38.87 -64.43 -16.72
CA THR A 68 -39.03 -65.83 -16.31
C THR A 68 -37.93 -66.20 -15.33
N TRP A 69 -38.27 -67.02 -14.34
CA TRP A 69 -37.36 -67.47 -13.30
C TRP A 69 -37.10 -68.97 -13.42
N TYR A 70 -35.87 -69.39 -13.18
CA TYR A 70 -35.44 -70.79 -13.22
C TYR A 70 -34.65 -71.12 -11.97
N ASN A 71 -34.81 -72.34 -11.46
CA ASN A 71 -33.91 -72.89 -10.46
C ASN A 71 -32.75 -73.59 -11.20
N LEU A 72 -31.51 -73.17 -10.95
CA LEU A 72 -30.35 -73.72 -11.67
C LEU A 72 -29.98 -75.15 -11.25
N GLN A 73 -30.34 -75.57 -10.03
CA GLN A 73 -30.10 -76.94 -9.58
C GLN A 73 -31.05 -77.93 -10.26
N THR A 74 -32.32 -77.56 -10.43
CA THR A 74 -33.32 -78.44 -11.05
C THR A 74 -33.45 -78.24 -12.55
N GLY A 75 -33.00 -77.10 -13.08
CA GLY A 75 -33.17 -76.71 -14.49
C GLY A 75 -34.62 -76.41 -14.88
N GLN A 76 -35.54 -76.32 -13.92
CA GLN A 76 -36.97 -76.12 -14.15
C GLN A 76 -37.37 -74.64 -14.05
N GLU A 77 -38.32 -74.24 -14.91
CA GLU A 77 -38.97 -72.94 -14.81
C GLU A 77 -39.86 -72.88 -13.57
N ILE A 78 -39.76 -71.76 -12.84
CA ILE A 78 -40.49 -71.52 -11.61
C ILE A 78 -41.82 -70.84 -11.94
N ASN A 79 -42.90 -71.57 -11.73
CA ASN A 79 -44.25 -71.04 -11.87
C ASN A 79 -44.85 -70.61 -10.53
N SER A 80 -45.75 -69.63 -10.56
CA SER A 80 -46.46 -69.16 -9.37
C SER A 80 -47.37 -70.25 -8.80
N GLN A 81 -47.09 -70.65 -7.56
CA GLN A 81 -47.86 -71.58 -6.74
C GLN A 81 -48.45 -70.84 -5.54
N ARG A 82 -49.78 -70.84 -5.41
CA ARG A 82 -50.47 -70.20 -4.27
C ARG A 82 -49.90 -70.69 -2.94
N GLY A 83 -49.59 -69.76 -2.06
CA GLY A 83 -49.16 -70.03 -0.69
C GLY A 83 -47.69 -70.43 -0.49
N ARG A 84 -46.91 -70.74 -1.55
CA ARG A 84 -45.48 -71.10 -1.42
C ARG A 84 -44.55 -70.29 -2.32
N VAL A 85 -44.80 -70.21 -3.62
CA VAL A 85 -43.90 -69.54 -4.57
C VAL A 85 -44.68 -68.55 -5.41
N LEU A 86 -44.27 -67.28 -5.43
CA LEU A 86 -45.01 -66.24 -6.15
C LEU A 86 -44.05 -65.44 -7.03
N VAL A 87 -44.27 -65.51 -8.34
CA VAL A 87 -43.58 -64.68 -9.33
C VAL A 87 -44.42 -63.43 -9.58
N MET A 88 -43.87 -62.28 -9.25
CA MET A 88 -44.52 -60.97 -9.31
C MET A 88 -43.59 -60.00 -10.04
N GLY A 89 -43.71 -59.95 -11.37
CA GLY A 89 -42.86 -59.11 -12.23
C GLY A 89 -41.38 -59.41 -11.99
N GLU A 90 -40.64 -58.39 -11.58
CA GLU A 90 -39.20 -58.48 -11.27
C GLU A 90 -38.83 -59.17 -9.96
N THR A 91 -39.81 -59.60 -9.15
CA THR A 91 -39.55 -60.28 -7.88
C THR A 91 -40.04 -61.72 -7.86
N LEU A 92 -39.23 -62.60 -7.30
CA LEU A 92 -39.58 -63.96 -6.94
C LEU A 92 -39.66 -64.07 -5.41
N TRP A 93 -40.84 -64.43 -4.91
CA TRP A 93 -41.08 -64.66 -3.49
C TRP A 93 -41.16 -66.15 -3.20
N LEU A 94 -40.34 -66.60 -2.25
CA LEU A 94 -40.43 -67.94 -1.68
C LEU A 94 -40.92 -67.79 -0.23
N LEU A 95 -42.10 -68.31 0.06
CA LEU A 95 -42.74 -68.31 1.38
C LEU A 95 -42.46 -69.64 2.08
N ASN A 96 -42.17 -69.58 3.39
CA ASN A 96 -41.90 -70.75 4.22
C ASN A 96 -40.74 -71.60 3.68
N LEU A 97 -39.55 -71.01 3.70
CA LEU A 97 -38.33 -71.61 3.18
C LEU A 97 -37.95 -72.91 3.89
N THR A 98 -37.39 -73.81 3.11
CA THR A 98 -36.78 -75.05 3.55
C THR A 98 -35.31 -75.10 3.11
N LEU A 99 -34.51 -75.98 3.70
CA LEU A 99 -33.10 -76.15 3.31
C LEU A 99 -32.94 -76.60 1.85
N ALA A 100 -33.98 -77.17 1.24
CA ALA A 100 -33.98 -77.56 -0.16
C ALA A 100 -34.14 -76.37 -1.12
N ASP A 101 -34.56 -75.20 -0.62
CA ASP A 101 -34.70 -73.99 -1.44
C ASP A 101 -33.36 -73.21 -1.54
N ASP A 102 -32.31 -73.63 -0.82
CA ASP A 102 -30.95 -73.09 -0.92
C ASP A 102 -30.37 -73.35 -2.32
N GLY A 103 -29.90 -72.30 -2.99
CA GLY A 103 -29.32 -72.46 -4.31
C GLY A 103 -29.27 -71.19 -5.13
N GLU A 104 -28.95 -71.38 -6.42
CA GLU A 104 -28.82 -70.31 -7.39
C GLU A 104 -30.06 -70.27 -8.30
N TYR A 105 -30.61 -69.07 -8.44
CA TYR A 105 -31.81 -68.78 -9.21
C TYR A 105 -31.43 -67.92 -10.41
N LEU A 106 -31.81 -68.36 -11.59
CA LEU A 106 -31.56 -67.64 -12.84
C LEU A 106 -32.82 -66.87 -13.22
N VAL A 107 -32.68 -65.58 -13.47
CA VAL A 107 -33.73 -64.75 -14.06
C VAL A 107 -33.35 -64.43 -15.50
N ILE A 108 -34.31 -64.63 -16.41
CA ILE A 108 -34.17 -64.32 -17.83
C ILE A 108 -35.22 -63.27 -18.20
N LEU A 109 -34.75 -62.13 -18.70
CA LEU A 109 -35.56 -61.04 -19.22
C LEU A 109 -35.49 -61.04 -20.76
N ARG A 110 -36.65 -61.16 -21.39
CA ARG A 110 -36.81 -61.16 -22.85
C ARG A 110 -37.47 -59.86 -23.31
N THR A 111 -36.79 -59.15 -24.19
CA THR A 111 -37.35 -58.03 -24.97
C THR A 111 -37.63 -58.51 -26.40
N PRO A 112 -38.37 -57.76 -27.25
CA PRO A 112 -38.63 -58.16 -28.63
C PRO A 112 -37.37 -58.37 -29.49
N VAL A 113 -36.23 -57.80 -29.07
CA VAL A 113 -34.98 -57.78 -29.87
C VAL A 113 -33.83 -58.53 -29.18
N ARG A 114 -33.81 -58.59 -27.85
CA ARG A 114 -32.69 -59.14 -27.06
C ARG A 114 -33.16 -59.89 -25.83
N CYS A 115 -32.32 -60.81 -25.38
CA CYS A 115 -32.49 -61.54 -24.12
C CYS A 115 -31.33 -61.25 -23.17
N TYR A 116 -31.64 -61.16 -21.88
CA TYR A 116 -30.72 -60.87 -20.80
C TYR A 116 -30.91 -61.88 -19.67
N GLN A 117 -29.83 -62.36 -19.07
CA GLN A 117 -29.90 -63.28 -17.94
C GLN A 117 -29.00 -62.83 -16.80
N GLN A 118 -29.45 -63.07 -15.57
CA GLN A 118 -28.73 -62.78 -14.32
C GLN A 118 -28.98 -63.90 -13.32
N SER A 119 -27.98 -64.25 -12.51
CA SER A 119 -28.16 -65.24 -11.44
C SER A 119 -28.13 -64.59 -10.05
N ILE A 120 -28.90 -65.14 -9.11
CA ILE A 120 -29.07 -64.66 -7.74
C ILE A 120 -28.94 -65.87 -6.81
N ILE A 121 -28.14 -65.74 -5.76
CA ILE A 121 -27.95 -66.82 -4.77
C ILE A 121 -28.83 -66.57 -3.56
N LEU A 122 -29.62 -67.57 -3.20
CA LEU A 122 -30.34 -67.67 -1.94
C LEU A 122 -29.61 -68.67 -1.03
N VAL A 123 -29.22 -68.21 0.15
CA VAL A 123 -28.59 -69.03 1.19
C VAL A 123 -29.55 -69.19 2.35
N VAL A 124 -29.86 -70.43 2.72
CA VAL A 124 -30.76 -70.74 3.84
C VAL A 124 -29.95 -71.34 4.97
N ASP A 125 -29.53 -70.48 5.91
CA ASP A 125 -28.69 -70.87 7.04
C ASP A 125 -29.56 -71.40 8.20
N LEU A 126 -29.11 -72.45 8.90
CA LEU A 126 -29.75 -72.89 10.13
C LEU A 126 -29.49 -71.89 11.27
N PRO A 127 -30.50 -71.57 12.10
CA PRO A 127 -30.30 -70.78 13.30
C PRO A 127 -29.27 -71.44 14.23
N SER A 128 -28.41 -70.65 14.86
CA SER A 128 -27.44 -71.18 15.82
C SER A 128 -28.15 -71.77 17.04
N PRO A 129 -27.67 -72.91 17.59
CA PRO A 129 -28.35 -73.58 18.70
C PRO A 129 -28.45 -72.66 19.93
N GLY A 130 -29.68 -72.51 20.46
CA GLY A 130 -29.96 -71.66 21.62
C GLY A 130 -30.07 -70.15 21.32
N LEU A 131 -29.87 -69.73 20.08
CA LEU A 131 -30.07 -68.35 19.63
C LEU A 131 -31.24 -68.28 18.65
N CYS A 132 -32.04 -67.23 18.78
CA CYS A 132 -33.14 -66.93 17.87
C CYS A 132 -32.76 -65.81 16.90
N GLY A 133 -33.46 -65.77 15.77
CA GLY A 133 -33.17 -64.85 14.68
C GLY A 133 -32.11 -65.39 13.71
N LYS A 134 -31.65 -64.53 12.82
CA LYS A 134 -30.68 -64.91 11.78
C LYS A 134 -29.27 -65.05 12.36
N PRO A 135 -28.49 -66.05 11.90
CA PRO A 135 -27.12 -66.24 12.34
C PRO A 135 -26.21 -65.10 11.87
N ARG A 136 -26.47 -64.57 10.66
CA ARG A 136 -25.78 -63.39 10.13
C ARG A 136 -26.40 -62.14 10.71
N LYS A 137 -25.63 -61.41 11.51
CA LYS A 137 -26.07 -60.20 12.20
C LYS A 137 -25.48 -58.94 11.57
N ILE A 138 -26.19 -57.84 11.71
CA ILE A 138 -25.73 -56.52 11.28
C ILE A 138 -25.38 -55.69 12.52
N ASP A 139 -24.16 -55.18 12.58
CA ASP A 139 -23.73 -54.38 13.72
C ASP A 139 -24.35 -52.97 13.68
N GLN A 140 -24.96 -52.54 14.78
CA GLN A 140 -25.38 -51.16 14.98
C GLN A 140 -24.88 -50.62 16.32
N ILE A 141 -24.39 -49.38 16.30
CA ILE A 141 -23.75 -48.78 17.47
C ILE A 141 -24.78 -47.99 18.29
N LEU A 142 -24.86 -48.31 19.58
CA LEU A 142 -25.59 -47.54 20.58
C LEU A 142 -24.60 -46.73 21.43
N THR A 143 -25.02 -45.54 21.88
CA THR A 143 -24.15 -44.65 22.68
C THR A 143 -24.67 -44.66 24.11
N LYS A 144 -23.81 -45.04 25.06
CA LYS A 144 -24.16 -45.15 26.48
C LYS A 144 -24.58 -43.79 27.07
N GLY A 145 -25.58 -43.79 27.95
CA GLY A 145 -26.04 -42.62 28.69
C GLY A 145 -26.99 -41.69 27.94
N VAL A 146 -27.24 -41.92 26.64
CA VAL A 146 -28.17 -41.11 25.83
C VAL A 146 -29.28 -41.96 25.24
N SER A 147 -30.34 -41.31 24.74
CA SER A 147 -31.36 -42.00 23.95
C SER A 147 -30.84 -42.22 22.53
N ASN A 148 -30.80 -43.46 22.06
CA ASN A 148 -30.33 -43.79 20.71
C ASN A 148 -31.32 -44.77 20.03
N LYS A 149 -31.22 -44.97 18.71
CA LYS A 149 -32.18 -45.73 17.92
C LYS A 149 -31.51 -46.85 17.12
N LEU A 150 -32.20 -47.98 17.01
CA LEU A 150 -31.89 -49.06 16.07
C LEU A 150 -32.79 -48.94 14.83
N SER A 151 -32.24 -49.26 13.66
CA SER A 151 -32.98 -49.22 12.39
C SER A 151 -33.10 -50.63 11.81
N CYS A 152 -34.32 -51.10 11.56
CA CYS A 152 -34.56 -52.42 10.98
C CYS A 152 -34.14 -52.45 9.50
N PRO A 153 -33.31 -53.41 9.07
CA PRO A 153 -32.84 -53.53 7.68
C PRO A 153 -33.91 -54.07 6.70
N LEU A 154 -35.16 -54.27 7.14
CA LEU A 154 -36.27 -54.74 6.29
C LEU A 154 -36.98 -53.63 5.51
N LYS A 155 -36.35 -52.47 5.32
CA LYS A 155 -36.97 -51.31 4.66
C LYS A 155 -37.36 -51.62 3.21
N ASP A 156 -36.53 -52.36 2.48
CA ASP A 156 -36.78 -52.68 1.06
C ASP A 156 -37.93 -53.67 0.88
N TYR A 157 -38.03 -54.66 1.78
CA TYR A 157 -39.20 -55.55 1.85
C TYR A 157 -40.50 -54.76 2.08
N ILE A 158 -40.50 -53.83 3.03
CA ILE A 158 -41.67 -52.98 3.34
C ILE A 158 -42.04 -52.12 2.13
N ASN A 159 -41.06 -51.48 1.48
CA ASN A 159 -41.30 -50.65 0.31
C ASN A 159 -41.89 -51.47 -0.84
N LYS A 160 -41.37 -52.68 -1.08
CA LYS A 160 -41.89 -53.55 -2.14
C LYS A 160 -43.30 -54.05 -1.85
N LEU A 161 -43.58 -54.47 -0.62
CA LEU A 161 -44.93 -54.87 -0.21
C LEU A 161 -45.93 -53.71 -0.33
N ASN A 162 -45.53 -52.49 0.04
CA ASN A 162 -46.35 -51.29 -0.17
C ASN A 162 -46.61 -51.03 -1.66
N SER A 163 -45.63 -51.27 -2.55
CA SER A 163 -45.83 -51.12 -4.01
C SER A 163 -46.87 -52.09 -4.58
N TYR A 164 -47.07 -53.23 -3.90
CA TYR A 164 -48.13 -54.20 -4.21
C TYR A 164 -49.45 -53.90 -3.49
N ASN A 165 -49.55 -52.79 -2.76
CA ASN A 165 -50.67 -52.45 -1.88
C ASN A 165 -50.95 -53.51 -0.79
N ILE A 166 -49.90 -54.15 -0.27
CA ILE A 166 -49.99 -55.19 0.75
C ILE A 166 -49.63 -54.61 2.12
N SER A 167 -50.53 -54.77 3.08
CA SER A 167 -50.27 -54.37 4.47
C SER A 167 -49.31 -55.34 5.16
N SER A 168 -48.27 -54.79 5.78
CA SER A 168 -47.29 -55.54 6.58
C SER A 168 -47.22 -55.03 8.02
N THR A 169 -46.89 -55.92 8.96
CA THR A 169 -46.79 -55.63 10.40
C THR A 169 -45.38 -55.96 10.90
N LEU A 170 -44.71 -54.99 11.53
CA LEU A 170 -43.35 -55.18 12.07
C LEU A 170 -43.38 -55.32 13.59
N ARG A 171 -42.68 -56.32 14.12
CA ARG A 171 -42.47 -56.54 15.57
C ARG A 171 -40.98 -56.58 15.89
N TRP A 172 -40.61 -56.15 17.10
CA TRP A 172 -39.24 -56.18 17.60
C TRP A 172 -39.10 -57.14 18.78
N TYR A 173 -37.97 -57.83 18.79
CA TYR A 173 -37.56 -58.80 19.79
C TYR A 173 -36.19 -58.42 20.32
N ARG A 174 -35.96 -58.61 21.62
CA ARG A 174 -34.65 -58.54 22.26
C ARG A 174 -34.25 -59.96 22.60
N GLY A 175 -33.22 -60.48 21.93
CA GLY A 175 -33.00 -61.92 21.90
C GLY A 175 -34.27 -62.59 21.35
N CYS A 176 -34.89 -63.43 22.17
CA CYS A 176 -36.09 -64.18 21.79
C CYS A 176 -37.38 -63.61 22.38
N ASP A 177 -37.25 -62.60 23.24
CA ASP A 177 -38.37 -62.03 23.98
C ASP A 177 -38.94 -60.81 23.25
N ILE A 178 -40.26 -60.74 23.20
CA ILE A 178 -40.96 -59.60 22.60
C ILE A 178 -40.77 -58.34 23.45
N ILE A 179 -40.51 -57.21 22.79
CA ILE A 179 -40.30 -55.93 23.48
C ILE A 179 -41.66 -55.32 23.86
N ASN A 180 -42.06 -55.52 25.12
CA ASN A 180 -43.32 -54.99 25.66
C ASN A 180 -43.16 -53.70 26.49
N ASN A 181 -41.94 -53.32 26.90
CA ASN A 181 -41.72 -52.13 27.72
C ASN A 181 -41.75 -50.84 26.86
N THR A 182 -42.92 -50.21 26.75
CA THR A 182 -43.14 -48.98 25.98
C THR A 182 -42.56 -47.72 26.61
N GLU A 183 -42.16 -47.75 27.88
CA GLU A 183 -41.53 -46.60 28.54
C GLU A 183 -40.06 -46.44 28.12
N LYS A 184 -39.32 -47.56 28.10
CA LYS A 184 -37.91 -47.63 27.68
C LYS A 184 -37.76 -47.69 26.15
N TYR A 185 -38.65 -48.40 25.46
CA TYR A 185 -38.59 -48.60 24.02
C TYR A 185 -39.76 -47.93 23.30
N ILE A 186 -39.47 -47.02 22.37
CA ILE A 186 -40.48 -46.32 21.56
C ILE A 186 -40.34 -46.71 20.09
N TYR A 187 -41.44 -47.20 19.52
CA TYR A 187 -41.55 -47.50 18.10
C TYR A 187 -41.71 -46.20 17.30
N LYS A 188 -40.81 -45.94 16.34
CA LYS A 188 -40.86 -44.78 15.43
C LYS A 188 -40.83 -45.23 13.96
N ASP A 189 -41.53 -44.51 13.09
CA ASP A 189 -41.50 -44.68 11.63
C ASP A 189 -41.74 -46.14 11.14
N LYS A 190 -42.47 -46.95 11.93
CA LYS A 190 -42.69 -48.41 11.74
C LYS A 190 -41.43 -49.29 11.67
N THR A 191 -40.22 -48.73 11.50
CA THR A 191 -38.96 -49.45 11.22
C THR A 191 -37.84 -49.13 12.20
N LYS A 192 -38.03 -48.16 13.09
CA LYS A 192 -37.02 -47.72 14.05
C LYS A 192 -37.47 -47.97 15.47
N LEU A 193 -36.54 -48.44 16.28
CA LEU A 193 -36.73 -48.65 17.72
C LEU A 193 -35.88 -47.64 18.48
N LEU A 194 -36.50 -46.65 19.13
CA LEU A 194 -35.81 -45.70 20.00
C LEU A 194 -35.68 -46.30 21.40
N ILE A 195 -34.47 -46.36 21.91
CA ILE A 195 -34.13 -46.83 23.25
C ILE A 195 -33.79 -45.60 24.09
N LYS A 196 -34.56 -45.34 25.15
CA LYS A 196 -34.27 -44.27 26.11
C LYS A 196 -33.22 -44.71 27.11
N GLY A 197 -32.25 -43.83 27.37
CA GLY A 197 -31.23 -44.04 28.40
C GLY A 197 -30.46 -45.34 28.19
N VAL A 198 -29.70 -45.44 27.09
CA VAL A 198 -28.93 -46.63 26.75
C VAL A 198 -27.92 -46.95 27.85
N ASP A 199 -27.95 -48.18 28.35
CA ASP A 199 -27.03 -48.72 29.35
C ASP A 199 -26.22 -49.89 28.76
N SER A 200 -25.35 -50.51 29.56
CA SER A 200 -24.57 -51.67 29.14
C SER A 200 -25.42 -52.93 28.89
N GLU A 201 -26.61 -53.04 29.49
CA GLU A 201 -27.50 -54.19 29.27
C GLU A 201 -28.15 -54.14 27.88
N ASN A 202 -28.19 -52.95 27.26
CA ASN A 202 -28.62 -52.80 25.88
C ASN A 202 -27.62 -53.35 24.85
N HIS A 203 -26.45 -53.83 25.28
CA HIS A 203 -25.55 -54.59 24.43
C HIS A 203 -26.12 -56.00 24.22
N HIS A 204 -26.93 -56.17 23.18
CA HIS A 204 -27.66 -57.41 22.94
C HIS A 204 -28.06 -57.54 21.47
N SER A 205 -28.46 -58.75 21.05
CA SER A 205 -29.04 -58.96 19.73
C SER A 205 -30.52 -58.53 19.68
N TYR A 206 -30.89 -57.72 18.70
CA TYR A 206 -32.26 -57.28 18.45
C TYR A 206 -32.75 -57.83 17.13
N THR A 207 -33.90 -58.49 17.11
CA THR A 207 -34.48 -59.06 15.90
C THR A 207 -35.75 -58.30 15.54
N CYS A 208 -35.86 -57.83 14.30
CA CYS A 208 -37.09 -57.27 13.77
C CYS A 208 -37.74 -58.26 12.80
N THR A 209 -39.02 -58.57 13.01
CA THR A 209 -39.78 -59.53 12.21
C THR A 209 -40.94 -58.83 11.53
N LEU A 210 -40.99 -58.93 10.21
CA LEU A 210 -42.05 -58.41 9.35
C LEU A 210 -42.98 -59.54 8.95
N SER A 211 -44.27 -59.43 9.31
CA SER A 211 -45.32 -60.36 8.90
C SER A 211 -46.27 -59.73 7.87
N PHE A 212 -46.58 -60.46 6.81
CA PHE A 212 -47.43 -60.02 5.70
C PHE A 212 -48.23 -61.18 5.11
N ASN A 213 -49.25 -60.87 4.32
CA ASN A 213 -50.04 -61.86 3.59
C ASN A 213 -49.89 -61.59 2.09
N LEU A 214 -49.30 -62.54 1.36
CA LEU A 214 -49.00 -62.42 -0.06
C LEU A 214 -49.50 -63.67 -0.79
N GLY A 215 -50.34 -63.48 -1.81
CA GLY A 215 -50.84 -64.57 -2.66
C GLY A 215 -51.59 -65.70 -1.92
N GLY A 216 -52.23 -65.37 -0.79
CA GLY A 216 -52.96 -66.32 0.06
C GLY A 216 -52.08 -67.12 1.03
N GLY A 217 -50.77 -66.86 1.08
CA GLY A 217 -49.84 -67.41 2.05
C GLY A 217 -49.42 -66.36 3.09
N MET A 218 -49.32 -66.77 4.35
CA MET A 218 -48.74 -65.94 5.41
C MET A 218 -47.21 -66.02 5.32
N GLY A 219 -46.57 -64.88 5.10
CA GLY A 219 -45.11 -64.76 5.07
C GLY A 219 -44.59 -64.02 6.29
N SER A 220 -43.47 -64.48 6.83
CA SER A 220 -42.68 -63.75 7.82
C SER A 220 -41.23 -63.61 7.34
N VAL A 221 -40.61 -62.47 7.55
CA VAL A 221 -39.17 -62.29 7.31
C VAL A 221 -38.56 -61.61 8.52
N SER A 222 -37.44 -62.14 9.02
CA SER A 222 -36.75 -61.61 10.18
C SER A 222 -35.34 -61.13 9.84
N GLU A 223 -34.86 -60.11 10.53
CA GLU A 223 -33.47 -59.64 10.45
C GLU A 223 -32.94 -59.35 11.85
N THR A 224 -31.69 -59.74 12.10
CA THR A 224 -31.06 -59.64 13.42
C THR A 224 -29.91 -58.64 13.42
N ILE A 225 -29.94 -57.73 14.38
CA ILE A 225 -28.98 -56.66 14.59
C ILE A 225 -28.17 -56.99 15.84
N ASP A 226 -26.85 -56.88 15.78
CA ASP A 226 -26.00 -56.91 16.97
C ASP A 226 -25.79 -55.48 17.47
N ALA A 227 -26.42 -55.14 18.59
CA ALA A 227 -26.35 -53.79 19.12
C ALA A 227 -25.14 -53.63 20.04
N VAL A 228 -24.12 -52.91 19.56
CA VAL A 228 -22.88 -52.68 20.31
C VAL A 228 -22.98 -51.36 21.05
N VAL A 229 -22.97 -51.41 22.39
CA VAL A 229 -22.95 -50.19 23.21
C VAL A 229 -21.53 -49.69 23.36
N ARG A 230 -21.28 -48.45 22.90
CA ARG A 230 -20.01 -47.73 23.08
C ARG A 230 -20.17 -46.58 24.07
N GLU A 231 -19.12 -46.33 24.82
CA GLU A 231 -18.98 -45.14 25.68
C GLU A 231 -18.44 -43.93 24.93
N GLU A 232 -17.86 -44.18 23.74
CA GLU A 232 -17.32 -43.15 22.86
C GLU A 232 -18.45 -42.31 22.26
N TYR A 233 -18.30 -41.00 22.33
CA TYR A 233 -19.21 -40.06 21.70
C TYR A 233 -18.45 -38.82 21.26
N PHE A 234 -18.92 -38.21 20.17
CA PHE A 234 -18.33 -37.01 19.60
C PHE A 234 -19.43 -35.99 19.31
N MET A 235 -19.15 -34.73 19.61
CA MET A 235 -19.98 -33.60 19.26
C MET A 235 -19.54 -33.00 17.93
N VAL A 236 -20.23 -31.94 17.49
CA VAL A 236 -19.85 -31.18 16.29
C VAL A 236 -18.44 -30.61 16.50
N PRO A 237 -17.52 -30.77 15.52
CA PRO A 237 -16.20 -30.16 15.60
C PRO A 237 -16.28 -28.63 15.75
N GLN A 238 -15.22 -28.01 16.26
CA GLN A 238 -15.14 -26.57 16.46
C GLN A 238 -13.83 -26.08 15.85
N VAL A 239 -13.92 -25.38 14.72
CA VAL A 239 -12.75 -24.73 14.10
C VAL A 239 -12.40 -23.50 14.94
N ARG A 240 -11.19 -23.47 15.48
CA ARG A 240 -10.68 -22.37 16.33
C ARG A 240 -9.71 -21.46 15.59
N GLU A 241 -8.94 -22.03 14.67
CA GLU A 241 -8.06 -21.31 13.77
C GLU A 241 -8.28 -21.86 12.35
N PRO A 242 -8.29 -21.02 11.29
CA PRO A 242 -8.12 -19.57 11.29
C PRO A 242 -9.31 -18.79 11.88
N THR A 243 -9.10 -17.52 12.24
CA THR A 243 -10.11 -16.65 12.90
C THR A 243 -10.88 -15.76 11.93
N ASN A 244 -10.99 -16.13 10.64
CA ASN A 244 -11.56 -15.28 9.57
C ASN A 244 -10.79 -13.96 9.40
N THR A 245 -9.45 -14.03 9.42
CA THR A 245 -8.55 -12.87 9.34
C THR A 245 -7.83 -12.78 7.99
N ALA A 246 -7.41 -11.57 7.61
CA ALA A 246 -6.53 -11.36 6.47
C ALA A 246 -5.06 -11.22 6.93
N PHE A 247 -4.13 -11.87 6.24
CA PHE A 247 -2.70 -11.79 6.51
C PHE A 247 -1.99 -11.03 5.39
N LYS A 248 -1.18 -10.03 5.75
CA LYS A 248 -0.32 -9.31 4.82
C LYS A 248 1.00 -10.07 4.68
N VAL A 249 1.39 -10.40 3.45
CA VAL A 249 2.56 -11.24 3.16
C VAL A 249 3.31 -10.71 1.93
N HIS A 250 4.64 -10.68 2.02
CA HIS A 250 5.52 -10.32 0.91
C HIS A 250 5.52 -11.41 -0.19
N VAL A 251 5.54 -11.01 -1.46
CA VAL A 251 5.61 -11.94 -2.61
C VAL A 251 6.95 -12.70 -2.58
N GLY A 252 6.94 -14.00 -2.79
CA GLY A 252 8.14 -14.84 -2.76
C GLY A 252 8.57 -15.30 -1.38
N SER A 253 7.86 -14.89 -0.32
CA SER A 253 8.13 -15.36 1.04
C SER A 253 7.44 -16.70 1.32
N SER A 254 7.96 -17.47 2.27
CA SER A 254 7.29 -18.67 2.76
C SER A 254 6.23 -18.29 3.78
N PHE A 255 5.02 -18.83 3.64
CA PHE A 255 3.90 -18.59 4.55
C PHE A 255 3.28 -19.91 4.98
N SER A 256 2.86 -20.02 6.24
CA SER A 256 2.17 -21.20 6.73
C SER A 256 1.05 -20.83 7.69
N GLN A 257 -0.12 -21.41 7.49
CA GLN A 257 -1.28 -21.20 8.35
C GLN A 257 -1.79 -22.54 8.88
N ARG A 258 -2.01 -22.61 10.20
CA ARG A 258 -2.57 -23.80 10.84
C ARG A 258 -4.09 -23.75 10.88
N CYS A 259 -4.72 -24.88 10.60
CA CYS A 259 -6.10 -25.12 10.96
C CYS A 259 -6.16 -25.93 12.23
N ARG A 260 -6.80 -25.37 13.26
CA ARG A 260 -6.87 -25.97 14.58
C ARG A 260 -8.33 -26.26 14.92
N VAL A 261 -8.65 -27.54 15.07
CA VAL A 261 -10.02 -28.01 15.28
C VAL A 261 -10.11 -28.78 16.58
N PHE A 262 -11.05 -28.40 17.44
CA PHE A 262 -11.37 -29.11 18.66
C PHE A 262 -12.62 -29.95 18.46
N VAL A 263 -12.55 -31.24 18.80
CA VAL A 263 -13.70 -32.14 18.79
C VAL A 263 -14.03 -32.53 20.22
N PRO A 264 -15.11 -32.00 20.81
CA PRO A 264 -15.55 -32.42 22.13
C PRO A 264 -16.05 -33.86 22.11
N GLY A 265 -15.63 -34.67 23.07
CA GLY A 265 -16.01 -36.08 23.10
C GLY A 265 -15.06 -36.99 23.87
N VAL A 266 -15.36 -38.28 23.81
CA VAL A 266 -14.56 -39.36 24.39
C VAL A 266 -14.27 -40.38 23.28
N GLY A 267 -13.01 -40.78 23.13
CA GLY A 267 -12.55 -41.70 22.09
C GLY A 267 -11.82 -41.00 20.94
N LEU A 268 -11.64 -41.71 19.83
CA LEU A 268 -11.00 -41.20 18.60
C LEU A 268 -12.06 -40.77 17.58
N PRO A 269 -12.23 -39.46 17.29
CA PRO A 269 -13.23 -38.99 16.36
C PRO A 269 -12.85 -39.30 14.91
N PHE A 270 -13.82 -39.68 14.09
CA PHE A 270 -13.64 -39.74 12.63
C PHE A 270 -13.97 -38.37 12.02
N VAL A 271 -12.95 -37.51 11.94
CA VAL A 271 -13.02 -36.16 11.39
C VAL A 271 -11.86 -35.94 10.43
N ASP A 272 -12.17 -35.49 9.21
CA ASP A 272 -11.16 -35.15 8.22
C ASP A 272 -11.05 -33.63 8.08
N ILE A 273 -9.84 -33.08 8.09
CA ILE A 273 -9.62 -31.63 7.98
C ILE A 273 -9.09 -31.34 6.59
N ILE A 274 -9.83 -30.49 5.89
CA ILE A 274 -9.63 -30.23 4.48
C ILE A 274 -9.41 -28.73 4.25
N TRP A 275 -8.43 -28.41 3.42
CA TRP A 275 -8.19 -27.06 2.92
C TRP A 275 -8.76 -26.87 1.51
N PHE A 276 -9.40 -25.72 1.30
CA PHE A 276 -9.87 -25.25 0.01
C PHE A 276 -9.25 -23.90 -0.34
N ALA A 277 -8.88 -23.70 -1.61
CA ALA A 277 -8.57 -22.40 -2.18
C ALA A 277 -9.70 -22.00 -3.13
N ASP A 278 -10.51 -21.01 -2.77
CA ASP A 278 -11.67 -20.56 -3.54
C ASP A 278 -12.51 -21.73 -4.10
N TYR A 279 -12.93 -22.61 -3.17
CA TYR A 279 -13.70 -23.85 -3.40
C TYR A 279 -12.95 -25.04 -4.03
N LYS A 280 -11.69 -24.89 -4.46
CA LYS A 280 -10.89 -26.01 -4.97
C LYS A 280 -10.16 -26.73 -3.84
N TYR A 281 -10.33 -28.05 -3.77
CA TYR A 281 -9.67 -28.90 -2.79
C TYR A 281 -8.15 -28.92 -2.98
N ILE A 282 -7.41 -28.70 -1.90
CA ILE A 282 -5.94 -28.80 -1.89
C ILE A 282 -5.56 -30.23 -1.49
N ALA A 283 -5.29 -31.08 -2.49
CA ALA A 283 -4.99 -32.49 -2.28
C ALA A 283 -3.53 -32.80 -1.92
N SER A 284 -2.62 -31.86 -2.19
CA SER A 284 -1.19 -32.15 -2.04
C SER A 284 -0.82 -32.29 -0.56
N ARG A 285 -0.20 -33.43 -0.26
CA ARG A 285 0.51 -33.72 1.00
C ARG A 285 2.01 -33.90 0.76
N ASN A 286 2.48 -33.70 -0.47
CA ASN A 286 3.88 -33.89 -0.80
C ASN A 286 4.65 -32.60 -0.47
N PRO A 287 5.62 -32.62 0.44
CA PRO A 287 6.43 -31.44 0.77
C PRO A 287 7.29 -30.97 -0.41
N SER A 288 7.34 -31.69 -1.54
CA SER A 288 7.98 -31.24 -2.77
C SER A 288 7.17 -30.14 -3.47
N ASP A 289 5.85 -30.17 -3.35
CA ASP A 289 4.96 -29.23 -4.02
C ASP A 289 5.06 -27.82 -3.43
N ARG A 290 4.65 -26.80 -4.19
CA ARG A 290 4.70 -25.40 -3.78
C ARG A 290 3.75 -25.11 -2.61
N ILE A 291 2.52 -25.63 -2.72
CA ILE A 291 1.46 -25.56 -1.71
C ILE A 291 1.14 -26.98 -1.30
N TYR A 292 1.26 -27.29 -0.02
CA TYR A 292 0.97 -28.61 0.51
C TYR A 292 0.41 -28.54 1.93
N THR A 293 -0.18 -29.64 2.36
CA THR A 293 -0.75 -29.80 3.69
C THR A 293 0.03 -30.81 4.51
N THR A 294 0.20 -30.52 5.80
CA THR A 294 0.87 -31.41 6.77
C THR A 294 -0.03 -31.65 7.96
N GLN A 295 -0.37 -32.91 8.22
CA GLN A 295 -1.16 -33.30 9.38
C GLN A 295 -0.25 -33.46 10.61
N GLN A 296 -0.62 -32.84 11.71
CA GLN A 296 0.08 -32.99 12.98
C GLN A 296 -0.49 -34.15 13.81
N PRO A 297 0.30 -34.68 14.77
CA PRO A 297 -0.16 -35.72 15.66
C PRO A 297 -1.41 -35.28 16.44
N LEU A 298 -2.32 -36.23 16.63
CA LEU A 298 -3.51 -36.03 17.43
C LEU A 298 -3.12 -35.68 18.88
N GLN A 299 -3.69 -34.60 19.42
CA GLN A 299 -3.44 -34.21 20.81
C GLN A 299 -4.71 -34.34 21.66
N ASN A 300 -4.71 -35.29 22.60
CA ASN A 300 -5.82 -35.48 23.53
C ASN A 300 -5.82 -34.38 24.59
N GLN A 301 -6.99 -33.79 24.87
CA GLN A 301 -7.18 -32.88 25.98
C GLN A 301 -7.98 -33.55 27.09
N TYR A 302 -7.34 -33.70 28.25
CA TYR A 302 -7.94 -34.29 29.46
C TYR A 302 -8.42 -33.22 30.47
N GLY A 303 -8.52 -31.95 30.04
CA GLY A 303 -8.92 -30.81 30.88
C GLY A 303 -10.42 -30.75 31.16
N LEU A 304 -10.94 -29.54 31.46
CA LEU A 304 -12.34 -29.30 31.87
C LEU A 304 -13.38 -29.85 30.87
N GLN A 305 -13.04 -29.86 29.58
CA GLN A 305 -13.82 -30.48 28.51
C GLN A 305 -12.98 -31.58 27.86
N LYS A 306 -13.43 -32.83 27.99
CA LYS A 306 -12.82 -33.98 27.32
C LYS A 306 -13.01 -33.83 25.81
N GLY A 307 -11.93 -34.02 25.06
CA GLY A 307 -11.96 -33.90 23.62
C GLY A 307 -10.59 -34.07 23.02
N VAL A 308 -10.54 -33.86 21.71
CA VAL A 308 -9.37 -34.13 20.89
C VAL A 308 -9.09 -32.93 20.00
N TRP A 309 -7.82 -32.51 19.94
CA TRP A 309 -7.34 -31.52 18.99
C TRP A 309 -6.78 -32.20 17.75
N LEU A 310 -7.23 -31.70 16.61
CA LEU A 310 -6.75 -32.05 15.28
C LEU A 310 -6.16 -30.80 14.65
N GLU A 311 -4.96 -30.95 14.08
CA GLU A 311 -4.21 -29.84 13.50
C GLU A 311 -3.70 -30.22 12.11
N VAL A 312 -3.99 -29.37 11.13
CA VAL A 312 -3.49 -29.49 9.76
C VAL A 312 -2.92 -28.15 9.31
N LEU A 313 -1.65 -28.13 8.95
CA LEU A 313 -0.93 -26.96 8.47
C LEU A 313 -1.04 -26.85 6.95
N LEU A 314 -1.39 -25.67 6.45
CA LEU A 314 -1.27 -25.30 5.04
C LEU A 314 0.01 -24.48 4.86
N THR A 315 0.93 -24.97 4.04
CA THR A 315 2.23 -24.33 3.82
C THR A 315 2.41 -23.94 2.37
N PHE A 316 2.80 -22.68 2.17
CA PHE A 316 3.25 -22.09 0.91
C PHE A 316 4.77 -21.95 1.01
N LYS A 317 5.52 -22.68 0.16
CA LYS A 317 6.98 -22.49 0.08
C LYS A 317 7.34 -21.09 -0.41
N GLU A 318 6.59 -20.63 -1.39
CA GLU A 318 6.76 -19.36 -2.06
C GLU A 318 5.38 -18.82 -2.43
N THR A 319 5.04 -17.65 -1.91
CA THR A 319 3.80 -16.93 -2.23
C THR A 319 3.93 -16.23 -3.59
N ARG A 320 2.91 -16.37 -4.42
CA ARG A 320 2.84 -15.75 -5.75
C ARG A 320 1.70 -14.76 -5.82
N GLU A 321 1.74 -13.88 -6.82
CA GLU A 321 0.65 -12.93 -7.09
C GLU A 321 -0.70 -13.62 -7.25
N GLU A 322 -0.72 -14.83 -7.82
CA GLU A 322 -1.91 -15.67 -7.99
C GLU A 322 -2.53 -16.16 -6.66
N ASP A 323 -1.77 -16.15 -5.55
CA ASP A 323 -2.23 -16.67 -4.26
C ASP A 323 -2.95 -15.61 -3.42
N PHE A 324 -2.85 -14.32 -3.78
CA PHE A 324 -3.47 -13.21 -3.06
C PHE A 324 -4.93 -13.01 -3.45
N PHE A 325 -5.71 -12.40 -2.55
CA PHE A 325 -7.16 -12.18 -2.72
C PHE A 325 -7.98 -13.46 -2.87
N ILE A 326 -7.37 -14.62 -2.63
CA ILE A 326 -8.02 -15.93 -2.57
C ILE A 326 -8.43 -16.23 -1.12
N ASN A 327 -9.64 -16.77 -0.97
CA ASN A 327 -10.13 -17.26 0.31
C ASN A 327 -9.68 -18.71 0.51
N TYR A 328 -8.79 -18.91 1.48
CA TYR A 328 -8.36 -20.22 1.91
C TYR A 328 -9.23 -20.68 3.07
N THR A 329 -10.06 -21.70 2.83
CA THR A 329 -11.04 -22.20 3.80
C THR A 329 -10.55 -23.51 4.38
N CYS A 330 -10.44 -23.58 5.71
CA CYS A 330 -10.33 -24.82 6.43
C CYS A 330 -11.72 -25.32 6.81
N GLN A 331 -12.02 -26.57 6.46
CA GLN A 331 -13.28 -27.23 6.79
C GLN A 331 -13.01 -28.56 7.50
N ALA A 332 -13.70 -28.80 8.61
CA ALA A 332 -13.67 -30.09 9.30
C ALA A 332 -14.88 -30.93 8.87
N GLN A 333 -14.64 -32.02 8.15
CA GLN A 333 -15.66 -32.94 7.68
C GLN A 333 -16.01 -33.97 8.77
N SER A 334 -17.25 -33.95 9.25
CA SER A 334 -17.76 -34.90 10.23
C SER A 334 -19.19 -35.31 9.92
N SER A 335 -19.58 -36.51 10.35
CA SER A 335 -20.99 -36.97 10.30
C SER A 335 -21.94 -36.11 11.16
N ARG A 336 -21.40 -35.31 12.08
CA ARG A 336 -22.16 -34.40 12.94
C ARG A 336 -22.30 -32.99 12.37
N GLY A 337 -21.49 -32.61 11.38
CA GLY A 337 -21.51 -31.28 10.78
C GLY A 337 -20.20 -30.92 10.08
N HIS A 338 -20.21 -29.80 9.35
CA HIS A 338 -19.09 -29.33 8.52
C HIS A 338 -18.67 -27.87 8.87
N PRO A 339 -18.24 -27.60 10.11
CA PRO A 339 -17.79 -26.26 10.49
C PRO A 339 -16.58 -25.84 9.66
N GLN A 340 -16.54 -24.56 9.30
CA GLN A 340 -15.51 -23.99 8.44
C GLN A 340 -15.05 -22.63 8.95
N ALA A 341 -13.80 -22.29 8.68
CA ALA A 341 -13.24 -20.96 8.86
C ALA A 341 -12.28 -20.66 7.73
N TYR A 342 -12.12 -19.40 7.37
CA TYR A 342 -11.30 -18.99 6.23
C TYR A 342 -10.23 -17.96 6.63
N PHE A 343 -9.30 -17.71 5.73
CA PHE A 343 -8.40 -16.56 5.79
C PHE A 343 -8.11 -16.09 4.37
N THR A 344 -7.63 -14.85 4.24
CA THR A 344 -7.27 -14.26 2.95
C THR A 344 -5.84 -13.75 3.00
N LEU A 345 -5.09 -13.96 1.91
CA LEU A 345 -3.76 -13.37 1.76
C LEU A 345 -3.86 -12.02 1.06
N LEU A 346 -3.19 -11.01 1.62
CA LEU A 346 -3.07 -9.67 1.05
C LEU A 346 -1.59 -9.35 0.81
N PRO A 347 -1.25 -8.60 -0.24
CA PRO A 347 0.12 -8.12 -0.42
C PRO A 347 0.50 -7.13 0.69
N GLU A 348 1.77 -7.10 1.06
CA GLU A 348 2.32 -6.12 1.99
C GLU A 348 2.33 -4.72 1.35
N ASP A 349 2.04 -3.69 2.15
CA ASP A 349 1.96 -2.31 1.64
C ASP A 349 3.36 -1.83 1.22
N PRO A 350 3.52 -1.13 0.08
CA PRO A 350 4.81 -0.62 -0.34
C PRO A 350 5.32 0.46 0.64
N ASP A 351 6.59 0.38 1.03
CA ASP A 351 7.25 1.37 1.89
C ASP A 351 7.42 2.73 1.20
N VAL A 352 6.40 3.58 1.26
CA VAL A 352 6.38 4.90 0.60
C VAL A 352 7.22 5.95 1.36
N LEU A 353 7.73 5.64 2.56
CA LEU A 353 8.44 6.60 3.40
C LEU A 353 9.82 7.01 2.83
N LEU A 354 10.52 6.07 2.21
CA LEU A 354 11.84 6.28 1.57
C LEU A 354 11.80 7.24 0.37
N PRO A 355 10.94 7.05 -0.64
CA PRO A 355 10.86 7.96 -1.78
C PRO A 355 10.36 9.36 -1.36
N ILE A 356 9.44 9.45 -0.39
CA ILE A 356 8.96 10.73 0.14
C ILE A 356 10.11 11.50 0.82
N GLY A 357 10.90 10.83 1.66
CA GLY A 357 12.06 11.45 2.33
C GLY A 357 13.12 11.98 1.34
N ALA A 358 13.38 11.24 0.26
CA ALA A 358 14.35 11.63 -0.77
C ALA A 358 13.92 12.91 -1.53
N VAL A 359 12.64 13.02 -1.87
CA VAL A 359 12.10 14.21 -2.57
C VAL A 359 12.20 15.46 -1.70
N PHE A 360 11.82 15.38 -0.42
CA PHE A 360 11.94 16.51 0.50
C PHE A 360 13.40 16.93 0.73
N SER A 361 14.33 15.97 0.81
CA SER A 361 15.76 16.27 0.93
C SER A 361 16.31 17.00 -0.32
N CYS A 362 15.91 16.58 -1.52
CA CYS A 362 16.32 17.26 -2.74
C CYS A 362 15.79 18.71 -2.82
N LEU A 363 14.51 18.91 -2.47
CA LEU A 363 13.90 20.24 -2.48
C LEU A 363 14.58 21.21 -1.49
N THR A 364 14.90 20.74 -0.29
CA THR A 364 15.62 21.57 0.71
C THR A 364 17.03 21.92 0.25
N PHE A 365 17.74 20.98 -0.37
CA PHE A 365 19.08 21.24 -0.92
C PHE A 365 19.06 22.27 -2.06
N LEU A 366 18.09 22.16 -2.98
CA LEU A 366 17.90 23.14 -4.05
C LEU A 366 17.58 24.54 -3.52
N PHE A 367 16.75 24.63 -2.48
CA PHE A 367 16.42 25.90 -1.84
C PHE A 367 17.67 26.56 -1.21
N ILE A 368 18.51 25.78 -0.53
CA ILE A 368 19.76 26.28 0.06
C ILE A 368 20.71 26.78 -1.03
N ILE A 369 20.89 26.01 -2.12
CA ILE A 369 21.73 26.43 -3.25
C ILE A 369 21.23 27.75 -3.86
N SER A 370 19.92 27.86 -4.09
CA SER A 370 19.31 29.08 -4.63
C SER A 370 19.58 30.29 -3.74
N ILE A 371 19.42 30.14 -2.41
CA ILE A 371 19.71 31.20 -1.45
C ILE A 371 21.20 31.56 -1.48
N SER A 372 22.10 30.58 -1.49
CA SER A 372 23.54 30.81 -1.53
C SER A 372 23.95 31.57 -2.80
N ILE A 373 23.45 31.17 -3.97
CA ILE A 373 23.72 31.86 -5.24
C ILE A 373 23.22 33.31 -5.18
N TYR A 374 22.01 33.53 -4.66
CA TYR A 374 21.46 34.89 -4.51
C TYR A 374 22.36 35.79 -3.64
N TYR A 375 22.83 35.30 -2.49
CA TYR A 375 23.66 36.11 -1.60
C TYR A 375 25.08 36.35 -2.15
N LEU A 376 25.68 35.37 -2.83
CA LEU A 376 27.02 35.51 -3.41
C LEU A 376 27.04 36.47 -4.61
N TYR A 377 26.01 36.42 -5.44
CA TYR A 377 25.96 37.18 -6.69
C TYR A 377 24.95 38.33 -6.65
N LYS A 378 24.47 38.75 -5.47
CA LYS A 378 23.43 39.78 -5.33
C LYS A 378 23.69 41.02 -6.18
N VAL A 379 24.90 41.57 -6.11
CA VAL A 379 25.28 42.78 -6.86
C VAL A 379 25.27 42.51 -8.38
N ASP A 380 25.81 41.37 -8.80
CA ASP A 380 25.86 40.97 -10.20
C ASP A 380 24.46 40.68 -10.77
N ILE A 381 23.60 39.98 -10.02
CA ILE A 381 22.20 39.71 -10.39
C ILE A 381 21.43 41.03 -10.56
N VAL A 382 21.57 41.98 -9.62
CA VAL A 382 20.88 43.27 -9.70
C VAL A 382 21.40 44.12 -10.88
N LEU A 383 22.71 44.18 -11.08
CA LEU A 383 23.28 44.90 -12.22
C LEU A 383 22.90 44.27 -13.56
N TRP A 384 22.87 42.94 -13.65
CA TRP A 384 22.41 42.21 -14.83
C TRP A 384 20.91 42.45 -15.08
N PHE A 385 20.08 42.38 -14.04
CA PHE A 385 18.65 42.63 -14.16
C PHE A 385 18.35 44.06 -14.64
N ARG A 386 19.07 45.08 -14.12
CA ARG A 386 18.99 46.48 -14.60
C ARG A 386 19.36 46.61 -16.09
N SER A 387 20.32 45.82 -16.57
CA SER A 387 20.77 45.83 -17.96
C SER A 387 19.78 45.15 -18.91
N VAL A 388 19.21 44.01 -18.50
CA VAL A 388 18.31 43.19 -19.33
C VAL A 388 16.90 43.78 -19.36
N PHE A 389 16.41 44.33 -18.25
CA PHE A 389 15.06 44.86 -18.14
C PHE A 389 15.03 46.36 -17.80
N PRO A 390 15.44 47.25 -18.73
CA PRO A 390 15.42 48.69 -18.52
C PRO A 390 14.00 49.27 -18.42
N VAL A 391 12.97 48.53 -18.86
CA VAL A 391 11.55 48.96 -18.81
C VAL A 391 11.03 49.11 -17.38
N PHE A 392 11.57 48.36 -16.42
CA PHE A 392 11.17 48.45 -15.02
C PHE A 392 11.81 49.63 -14.27
N TYR A 393 12.67 50.42 -14.93
CA TYR A 393 13.36 51.55 -14.33
C TYR A 393 13.06 52.84 -15.10
N THR A 394 12.83 53.94 -14.39
CA THR A 394 12.59 55.25 -15.02
C THR A 394 13.85 55.70 -15.75
N ASN A 395 13.73 55.98 -17.05
CA ASN A 395 14.87 56.46 -17.83
C ASN A 395 15.29 57.83 -17.30
N THR A 396 16.50 57.92 -16.78
CA THR A 396 17.05 59.15 -16.22
C THR A 396 17.30 60.21 -17.29
N ASP A 397 17.35 59.88 -18.58
CA ASP A 397 17.63 60.85 -19.64
C ASP A 397 16.47 61.86 -19.88
N SER A 398 15.28 61.65 -19.32
CA SER A 398 14.11 62.53 -19.48
C SER A 398 13.84 63.49 -18.30
N ASP A 399 14.67 63.48 -17.26
CA ASP A 399 14.45 64.25 -16.02
C ASP A 399 14.97 65.70 -16.05
N GLY A 400 15.59 66.13 -17.17
CA GLY A 400 16.14 67.49 -17.32
C GLY A 400 17.48 67.74 -16.60
N LYS A 401 18.04 66.73 -15.89
CA LYS A 401 19.34 66.84 -15.21
C LYS A 401 20.52 66.61 -16.18
N LEU A 402 21.55 67.44 -16.07
CA LEU A 402 22.71 67.42 -16.98
C LEU A 402 23.72 66.31 -16.63
N TYR A 403 23.87 66.01 -15.34
CA TYR A 403 24.90 65.11 -14.84
C TYR A 403 24.31 63.91 -14.08
N ASP A 404 24.92 62.74 -14.27
CA ASP A 404 24.59 61.53 -13.52
C ASP A 404 25.13 61.58 -12.09
N ALA A 405 26.30 62.20 -11.88
CA ALA A 405 26.83 62.42 -10.55
C ALA A 405 27.70 63.68 -10.42
N TYR A 406 27.58 64.37 -9.28
CA TYR A 406 28.51 65.40 -8.83
C TYR A 406 29.64 64.76 -8.03
N VAL A 407 30.91 65.10 -8.30
CA VAL A 407 32.07 64.53 -7.58
C VAL A 407 32.66 65.58 -6.65
N ALA A 408 32.52 65.36 -5.34
CA ALA A 408 33.12 66.18 -4.30
C ALA A 408 34.40 65.51 -3.77
N TYR A 409 35.54 66.20 -3.85
CA TYR A 409 36.84 65.69 -3.42
C TYR A 409 37.70 66.81 -2.78
N PRO A 410 38.70 66.47 -1.94
CA PRO A 410 39.57 67.48 -1.32
C PRO A 410 40.43 68.20 -2.35
N GLN A 411 40.33 69.54 -2.39
CA GLN A 411 41.11 70.38 -3.31
C GLN A 411 42.55 70.63 -2.80
N PRO A 412 43.50 71.03 -3.67
CA PRO A 412 44.93 71.24 -3.33
C PRO A 412 45.20 72.12 -2.11
N SER A 413 44.27 73.00 -1.75
CA SER A 413 44.37 73.93 -0.63
C SER A 413 43.58 73.53 0.62
N ALA A 414 42.88 72.38 0.60
CA ALA A 414 42.00 71.92 1.68
C ALA A 414 42.70 70.92 2.62
N THR A 415 42.22 70.84 3.88
CA THR A 415 42.71 69.84 4.82
C THR A 415 42.37 68.41 4.36
N GLY A 416 43.39 67.55 4.23
CA GLY A 416 43.23 66.17 3.75
C GLY A 416 43.45 65.95 2.26
N TYR A 417 44.02 66.94 1.55
CA TYR A 417 44.53 66.78 0.18
C TYR A 417 45.59 65.67 0.07
N ASN A 418 45.47 64.87 -0.99
CA ASN A 418 46.46 63.89 -1.41
C ASN A 418 46.46 63.84 -2.95
N GLU A 419 47.63 63.94 -3.56
CA GLU A 419 47.82 63.91 -5.02
C GLU A 419 47.23 62.63 -5.65
N GLU A 420 47.26 61.50 -4.93
CA GLU A 420 46.64 60.24 -5.37
C GLU A 420 45.10 60.34 -5.45
N VAL A 421 44.48 61.12 -4.57
CA VAL A 421 43.01 61.30 -4.52
C VAL A 421 42.55 62.23 -5.64
N GLU A 422 43.32 63.27 -5.93
CA GLU A 422 43.05 64.17 -7.04
C GLU A 422 43.25 63.46 -8.40
N ALA A 423 44.36 62.73 -8.58
CA ALA A 423 44.57 61.90 -9.76
C ALA A 423 43.45 60.83 -9.92
N PHE A 424 42.97 60.26 -8.81
CA PHE A 424 41.82 59.36 -8.85
C PHE A 424 40.55 60.07 -9.33
N ALA A 425 40.22 61.24 -8.77
CA ALA A 425 39.02 62.00 -9.11
C ALA A 425 39.04 62.53 -10.55
N LEU A 426 40.18 63.06 -11.03
CA LEU A 426 40.30 63.72 -12.33
C LEU A 426 40.62 62.78 -13.50
N GLN A 427 41.31 61.65 -13.25
CA GLN A 427 41.75 60.75 -14.32
C GLN A 427 41.01 59.41 -14.26
N THR A 428 41.17 58.69 -13.13
CA THR A 428 40.68 57.30 -13.02
C THR A 428 39.15 57.21 -13.03
N LEU A 429 38.49 58.12 -12.32
CA LEU A 429 37.03 58.12 -12.18
C LEU A 429 36.32 58.44 -13.52
N PRO A 430 36.70 59.48 -14.28
CA PRO A 430 36.23 59.69 -15.65
C PRO A 430 36.52 58.53 -16.61
N GLU A 431 37.73 57.97 -16.57
CA GLU A 431 38.11 56.87 -17.47
C GLU A 431 37.20 55.64 -17.29
N VAL A 432 36.83 55.30 -16.06
CA VAL A 432 35.94 54.16 -15.82
C VAL A 432 34.47 54.55 -15.96
N LEU A 433 34.00 55.59 -15.27
CA LEU A 433 32.57 55.89 -15.23
C LEU A 433 32.06 56.57 -16.52
N GLU A 434 32.83 57.48 -17.12
CA GLU A 434 32.41 58.16 -18.36
C GLU A 434 32.75 57.33 -19.60
N ARG A 435 33.99 56.86 -19.74
CA ARG A 435 34.41 56.13 -20.97
C ARG A 435 33.89 54.70 -21.03
N SER A 436 34.03 53.93 -19.95
CA SER A 436 33.65 52.51 -19.95
C SER A 436 32.19 52.26 -19.56
N CYS A 437 31.61 53.12 -18.70
CA CYS A 437 30.23 52.97 -18.22
C CYS A 437 29.25 54.00 -18.82
N GLY A 438 29.75 55.05 -19.50
CA GLY A 438 28.93 56.02 -20.22
C GLY A 438 28.18 57.04 -19.35
N TYR A 439 28.51 57.19 -18.07
CA TYR A 439 27.95 58.20 -17.18
C TYR A 439 28.48 59.61 -17.51
N LYS A 440 27.78 60.65 -17.08
CA LYS A 440 28.24 62.05 -17.14
C LYS A 440 28.54 62.54 -15.73
N LEU A 441 29.79 62.88 -15.44
CA LEU A 441 30.19 63.41 -14.14
C LEU A 441 30.39 64.92 -14.22
N PHE A 442 30.05 65.62 -13.15
CA PHE A 442 30.51 66.99 -12.90
C PHE A 442 31.63 66.95 -11.86
N ILE A 443 32.79 67.49 -12.22
CA ILE A 443 33.97 67.55 -11.35
C ILE A 443 34.43 68.99 -11.25
N ALA A 444 34.41 69.55 -10.03
CA ALA A 444 34.68 70.97 -9.81
C ALA A 444 36.03 71.45 -10.40
N GLY A 445 37.10 70.65 -10.28
CA GLY A 445 38.42 70.98 -10.81
C GLY A 445 38.57 70.94 -12.34
N ARG A 446 37.57 70.42 -13.07
CA ARG A 446 37.59 70.28 -14.54
C ARG A 446 36.50 71.12 -15.21
N ASP A 447 35.31 71.14 -14.62
CA ASP A 447 34.07 71.57 -15.29
C ASP A 447 33.58 72.97 -14.83
N CYS A 448 34.19 73.57 -13.80
CA CYS A 448 33.85 74.92 -13.34
C CYS A 448 34.43 76.01 -14.25
N LEU A 449 33.65 77.07 -14.50
CA LEU A 449 34.10 78.23 -15.26
C LEU A 449 34.92 79.18 -14.36
N PRO A 450 36.06 79.71 -14.81
CA PRO A 450 36.83 80.68 -14.04
C PRO A 450 36.05 81.99 -13.86
N GLY A 451 35.87 82.44 -12.61
CA GLY A 451 35.19 83.70 -12.25
C GLY A 451 33.75 83.56 -11.74
N GLU A 452 33.20 82.35 -11.69
CA GLU A 452 31.87 82.06 -11.14
C GLU A 452 31.86 82.10 -9.60
N ALA A 453 30.76 82.56 -8.99
CA ALA A 453 30.60 82.53 -7.54
C ALA A 453 30.51 81.09 -7.04
N MET A 454 31.41 80.71 -6.12
CA MET A 454 31.55 79.33 -5.65
C MET A 454 30.26 78.75 -5.05
N VAL A 455 29.46 79.56 -4.33
CA VAL A 455 28.21 79.11 -3.69
C VAL A 455 27.16 78.77 -4.75
N ASP A 456 26.95 79.67 -5.72
CA ASP A 456 25.97 79.49 -6.79
C ASP A 456 26.35 78.30 -7.69
N SER A 457 27.65 78.19 -8.01
CA SER A 457 28.20 77.06 -8.79
C SER A 457 27.97 75.71 -8.11
N VAL A 458 28.17 75.61 -6.79
CA VAL A 458 27.92 74.35 -6.05
C VAL A 458 26.43 74.04 -6.02
N GLU A 459 25.59 75.04 -5.77
CA GLU A 459 24.15 74.85 -5.63
C GLU A 459 23.48 74.41 -6.94
N GLU A 460 23.78 75.09 -8.04
CA GLU A 460 23.23 74.79 -9.37
C GLU A 460 23.72 73.44 -9.91
N ASN A 461 25.01 73.14 -9.79
CA ASN A 461 25.57 71.90 -10.34
C ASN A 461 25.20 70.67 -9.49
N ILE A 462 24.99 70.81 -8.17
CA ILE A 462 24.40 69.75 -7.35
C ILE A 462 22.95 69.51 -7.76
N GLN A 463 22.17 70.57 -8.01
CA GLN A 463 20.78 70.44 -8.46
C GLN A 463 20.68 69.78 -9.84
N ALA A 464 21.62 70.10 -10.74
CA ALA A 464 21.76 69.50 -12.06
C ALA A 464 22.27 68.06 -12.05
N SER A 465 22.62 67.51 -10.88
CA SER A 465 23.16 66.15 -10.70
C SER A 465 22.14 65.19 -10.09
N ARG A 466 22.18 63.91 -10.50
CA ARG A 466 21.27 62.86 -9.99
C ARG A 466 21.71 62.25 -8.66
N CYS A 467 23.02 62.14 -8.46
CA CYS A 467 23.60 61.80 -7.17
C CYS A 467 24.89 62.59 -6.93
N LEU A 468 25.44 62.48 -5.73
CA LEU A 468 26.75 63.05 -5.38
C LEU A 468 27.68 61.94 -4.88
N LEU A 469 28.88 61.86 -5.45
CA LEU A 469 29.98 61.02 -5.00
C LEU A 469 30.86 61.85 -4.07
N LEU A 470 30.82 61.55 -2.77
CA LEU A 470 31.68 62.20 -1.79
C LEU A 470 32.91 61.33 -1.56
N LEU A 471 34.04 61.78 -2.09
CA LEU A 471 35.34 61.15 -1.90
C LEU A 471 35.97 61.69 -0.61
N TYR A 472 36.25 60.80 0.36
CA TYR A 472 36.85 61.21 1.63
C TYR A 472 37.89 60.23 2.17
N SER A 473 38.80 60.78 2.96
CA SER A 473 39.82 60.14 3.79
C SER A 473 39.60 60.48 5.26
N ALA A 474 40.38 59.92 6.18
CA ALA A 474 40.35 60.23 7.60
C ALA A 474 40.72 61.69 7.89
N SER A 475 41.43 62.36 6.99
CA SER A 475 41.86 63.75 7.12
C SER A 475 40.89 64.76 6.50
N THR A 476 39.84 64.32 5.79
CA THR A 476 38.87 65.21 5.08
C THR A 476 37.98 66.04 6.02
N PHE A 477 37.78 65.60 7.27
CA PHE A 477 36.96 66.33 8.23
C PHE A 477 37.83 66.77 9.42
N PRO A 478 38.16 68.07 9.56
CA PRO A 478 38.97 68.54 10.67
C PRO A 478 38.23 68.45 12.01
N SER A 479 38.95 68.06 13.07
CA SER A 479 38.48 68.07 14.45
C SER A 479 38.39 69.52 14.96
N LYS A 480 37.18 70.05 15.20
CA LYS A 480 37.02 71.27 16.00
C LYS A 480 37.11 70.93 17.48
N THR A 481 38.31 71.00 18.06
CA THR A 481 38.47 71.02 19.52
C THR A 481 38.24 72.45 20.02
N HIS A 482 37.00 72.80 20.37
CA HIS A 482 36.77 73.92 21.29
C HIS A 482 37.08 73.44 22.71
N THR A 483 38.31 73.68 23.15
CA THR A 483 38.68 73.58 24.57
C THR A 483 38.13 74.78 25.32
N SER A 484 37.02 74.60 26.02
CA SER A 484 36.57 75.49 27.10
C SER A 484 36.45 74.66 28.37
N SER A 485 37.54 74.65 29.14
CA SER A 485 37.64 74.00 30.45
C SER A 485 37.04 74.88 31.54
N THR A 486 36.00 74.39 32.22
CA THR A 486 35.58 74.76 33.59
C THR A 486 34.61 73.67 34.07
N SER A 487 35.11 72.62 34.75
CA SER A 487 35.25 72.48 36.21
C SER A 487 33.93 72.45 37.01
N SER A 488 33.71 71.30 37.67
CA SER A 488 32.88 71.05 38.88
C SER A 488 31.36 71.22 38.71
N THR A 489 30.44 70.41 39.24
CA THR A 489 30.41 69.54 40.43
C THR A 489 29.06 68.80 40.41
N GLY A 490 28.92 67.66 41.10
CA GLY A 490 27.64 67.30 41.74
C GLY A 490 26.89 66.08 41.19
N SER A 491 27.15 64.94 41.83
CA SER A 491 26.21 63.91 42.30
C SER A 491 24.70 64.08 41.97
N SER A 492 24.06 63.03 41.43
CA SER A 492 23.02 62.24 42.12
C SER A 492 21.96 61.64 41.16
N ASN A 493 21.76 60.33 41.30
CA ASN A 493 20.53 59.52 41.16
C ASN A 493 19.24 60.15 40.57
N ASN A 494 18.64 59.51 39.56
CA ASN A 494 17.52 58.55 39.73
C ASN A 494 16.76 58.27 38.41
N ASN A 495 16.20 57.06 38.36
CA ASN A 495 15.29 56.54 37.33
C ASN A 495 14.04 57.43 37.13
N ASN A 496 13.54 57.53 35.88
CA ASN A 496 12.14 57.18 35.56
C ASN A 496 11.82 57.24 34.06
N HIS A 497 10.88 56.37 33.69
CA HIS A 497 10.29 56.09 32.37
C HIS A 497 9.36 57.26 31.90
N PRO A 498 9.00 57.35 30.60
CA PRO A 498 8.52 58.57 29.96
C PRO A 498 6.99 58.72 30.04
N LYS A 499 6.52 59.96 29.94
CA LYS A 499 5.14 60.28 29.57
C LYS A 499 5.14 61.29 28.43
N ASN A 500 4.50 60.88 27.33
CA ASN A 500 4.05 61.73 26.24
C ASN A 500 3.06 62.78 26.75
N TYR A 501 3.12 63.99 26.19
CA TYR A 501 1.93 64.78 25.86
C TYR A 501 2.21 65.68 24.65
N ILE A 502 1.17 65.83 23.83
CA ILE A 502 1.07 66.50 22.53
C ILE A 502 0.52 67.93 22.73
N ILE A 503 1.14 68.93 22.07
CA ILE A 503 0.62 70.10 21.28
C ILE A 503 -0.54 70.92 21.90
N GLU A 504 -0.63 72.27 21.93
CA GLU A 504 -0.37 73.42 21.02
C GLU A 504 -0.41 74.71 21.90
N GLU A 505 0.54 75.65 21.83
CA GLU A 505 0.51 76.95 21.10
C GLU A 505 -0.64 77.95 21.41
N SER A 506 -0.29 79.04 22.11
CA SER A 506 -0.80 80.40 21.87
C SER A 506 0.11 81.39 22.60
N ASP A 507 0.63 82.42 21.93
CA ASP A 507 0.64 83.79 22.47
C ASP A 507 1.13 84.82 21.45
N GLU A 508 0.38 85.93 21.39
CA GLU A 508 0.52 87.00 20.41
C GLU A 508 1.03 88.30 21.07
N SER A 509 2.20 88.75 20.60
CA SER A 509 2.62 90.14 20.33
C SER A 509 2.80 91.20 21.45
N LYS A 510 3.94 91.91 21.35
CA LYS A 510 4.22 93.37 21.43
C LYS A 510 5.67 93.59 21.93
N SER A 511 6.49 94.56 21.55
CA SER A 511 6.52 95.64 20.54
C SER A 511 7.80 96.49 20.79
N VAL A 512 8.27 97.23 19.76
CA VAL A 512 9.07 98.51 19.78
C VAL A 512 10.62 98.49 19.69
N ASP A 513 11.12 98.93 18.51
CA ASP A 513 12.15 99.94 18.10
C ASP A 513 13.49 100.10 18.87
N VAL A 514 14.65 100.52 18.31
CA VAL A 514 14.97 101.70 17.46
C VAL A 514 16.34 101.55 16.72
N ARG A 515 16.38 102.06 15.47
CA ARG A 515 17.43 102.61 14.56
C ARG A 515 18.71 103.26 15.19
N SER A 516 19.86 103.56 14.57
CA SER A 516 20.42 103.59 13.19
C SER A 516 21.89 104.10 13.25
N SER A 517 22.67 103.85 12.17
CA SER A 517 23.80 104.66 11.61
C SER A 517 25.12 104.77 12.41
N SER A 518 26.34 104.92 11.85
CA SER A 518 26.91 104.90 10.49
C SER A 518 28.45 105.10 10.58
N SER A 519 29.20 104.40 9.72
CA SER A 519 30.45 104.82 9.02
C SER A 519 31.80 105.05 9.72
N VAL A 520 32.85 104.86 8.88
CA VAL A 520 34.31 105.17 8.98
C VAL A 520 35.14 104.04 9.62
N GLY A 521 36.21 103.47 9.05
CA GLY A 521 37.04 103.75 7.87
C GLY A 521 38.52 103.48 8.22
N PHE A 522 39.28 102.89 7.28
CA PHE A 522 40.75 102.68 7.20
C PHE A 522 41.42 101.40 7.74
N ASN A 523 41.87 100.58 6.78
CA ASN A 523 43.22 99.99 6.54
C ASN A 523 44.10 99.62 7.73
N SER A 524 44.95 98.59 7.72
CA SER A 524 45.29 97.46 6.85
C SER A 524 46.43 96.78 7.61
N ASP A 525 46.37 95.47 7.85
CA ASP A 525 47.56 94.62 7.76
C ASP A 525 47.14 93.15 7.81
N ALA A 526 47.82 92.40 6.96
CA ALA A 526 47.43 91.12 6.41
C ALA A 526 47.58 89.95 7.39
N ASP A 527 46.62 89.02 7.32
CA ASP A 527 46.90 87.59 7.29
C ASP A 527 45.75 86.90 6.54
N GLU A 528 45.98 86.62 5.25
CA GLU A 528 45.09 85.85 4.38
C GLU A 528 45.07 84.39 4.84
N VAL A 529 44.08 84.03 5.65
CA VAL A 529 43.68 82.63 5.90
C VAL A 529 42.36 82.40 5.17
N HIS A 530 42.41 82.04 3.89
CA HIS A 530 41.22 81.64 3.13
C HIS A 530 41.55 80.58 2.08
N SER A 531 41.29 79.31 2.37
CA SER A 531 41.20 78.28 1.32
C SER A 531 40.46 76.98 1.67
N ASP A 532 39.77 76.87 2.81
CA ASP A 532 39.07 75.62 3.23
C ASP A 532 37.54 75.60 2.91
N SER A 533 37.05 76.48 2.04
CA SER A 533 35.60 76.76 1.95
C SER A 533 34.81 75.83 1.02
N ARG A 534 35.38 75.27 -0.05
CA ARG A 534 34.57 74.63 -1.10
C ARG A 534 34.02 73.24 -0.74
N GLN A 535 34.88 72.29 -0.35
CA GLN A 535 34.44 70.93 -0.04
C GLN A 535 33.52 70.89 1.19
N GLN A 536 33.75 71.78 2.17
CA GLN A 536 32.89 71.91 3.33
C GLN A 536 31.48 72.34 2.93
N MET A 537 31.35 73.28 1.99
CA MET A 537 30.05 73.68 1.44
C MET A 537 29.40 72.58 0.60
N GLU A 538 30.16 71.90 -0.27
CA GLU A 538 29.66 70.75 -1.05
C GLU A 538 29.11 69.66 -0.12
N CYS A 539 29.83 69.33 0.95
CA CYS A 539 29.38 68.36 1.95
C CYS A 539 28.13 68.85 2.70
N LEU A 540 28.09 70.10 3.16
CA LEU A 540 26.91 70.66 3.84
C LEU A 540 25.67 70.65 2.96
N ALA A 541 25.78 71.13 1.72
CA ALA A 541 24.69 71.14 0.74
C ALA A 541 24.21 69.72 0.41
N ALA A 542 25.14 68.78 0.24
CA ALA A 542 24.82 67.38 0.00
C ALA A 542 24.09 66.72 1.18
N MET A 543 24.55 66.99 2.41
CA MET A 543 23.95 66.42 3.63
C MET A 543 22.57 67.00 3.89
N HIS A 544 22.36 68.30 3.68
CA HIS A 544 21.05 68.94 3.78
C HIS A 544 20.04 68.27 2.83
N ARG A 545 20.40 68.19 1.55
CA ARG A 545 19.53 67.61 0.51
C ARG A 545 19.28 66.12 0.69
N SER A 546 20.26 65.37 1.18
CA SER A 546 20.12 63.91 1.35
C SER A 546 19.42 63.49 2.63
N LEU A 547 19.61 64.21 3.74
CA LEU A 547 19.07 63.84 5.04
C LEU A 547 17.75 64.55 5.38
N LEU A 548 17.57 65.81 4.94
CA LEU A 548 16.37 66.60 5.25
C LEU A 548 15.37 66.60 4.09
N GLU A 549 15.81 66.97 2.88
CA GLU A 549 14.91 67.05 1.73
C GLU A 549 14.63 65.68 1.08
N GLY A 550 15.60 64.75 1.15
CA GLY A 550 15.56 63.49 0.41
C GLY A 550 15.68 63.64 -1.11
N SER A 551 16.05 64.84 -1.60
CA SER A 551 16.09 65.21 -3.02
C SER A 551 17.35 64.73 -3.75
N LEU A 552 18.41 64.39 -3.00
CA LEU A 552 19.71 63.97 -3.54
C LEU A 552 20.22 62.69 -2.88
N LYS A 553 20.64 61.72 -3.69
CA LYS A 553 21.35 60.52 -3.22
C LYS A 553 22.84 60.82 -3.07
N VAL A 554 23.41 60.58 -1.89
CA VAL A 554 24.85 60.73 -1.64
C VAL A 554 25.49 59.36 -1.50
N VAL A 555 26.53 59.12 -2.30
CA VAL A 555 27.35 57.91 -2.29
C VAL A 555 28.68 58.23 -1.63
N LEU A 556 28.89 57.61 -0.47
CA LEU A 556 30.11 57.76 0.31
C LEU A 556 31.21 56.84 -0.25
N VAL A 557 32.35 57.41 -0.65
CA VAL A 557 33.49 56.65 -1.18
C VAL A 557 34.69 56.84 -0.24
N GLU A 558 35.06 55.74 0.42
CA GLU A 558 36.19 55.70 1.35
C GLU A 558 37.46 55.31 0.63
N LEU A 559 38.42 56.23 0.58
CA LEU A 559 39.68 56.02 -0.11
C LEU A 559 40.72 55.30 0.77
N GLU A 560 40.58 55.38 2.09
CA GLU A 560 41.48 54.74 3.06
C GLU A 560 40.75 54.05 4.22
N GLU A 561 41.48 53.23 4.98
CA GLU A 561 40.93 52.49 6.12
C GLU A 561 40.81 53.40 7.34
N ILE A 562 39.58 53.86 7.61
CA ILE A 562 39.28 54.76 8.71
C ILE A 562 39.07 53.94 9.99
N THR A 563 39.89 54.18 11.00
CA THR A 563 39.75 53.54 12.31
C THR A 563 38.50 54.05 13.05
N PRO A 564 37.92 53.27 14.00
CA PRO A 564 36.77 53.73 14.77
C PRO A 564 37.00 55.04 15.54
N ALA A 565 38.24 55.29 15.98
CA ALA A 565 38.62 56.54 16.65
C ALA A 565 38.59 57.73 15.68
N GLN A 566 39.08 57.57 14.45
CA GLN A 566 39.02 58.61 13.42
C GLN A 566 37.59 58.86 12.95
N LEU A 567 36.76 57.81 12.84
CA LEU A 567 35.36 57.95 12.48
C LEU A 567 34.58 58.78 13.49
N ALA A 568 34.93 58.71 14.78
CA ALA A 568 34.27 59.50 15.83
C ALA A 568 34.44 61.02 15.64
N LEU A 569 35.48 61.44 14.92
CA LEU A 569 35.76 62.85 14.61
C LEU A 569 34.91 63.38 13.45
N PHE A 570 34.22 62.50 12.70
CA PHE A 570 33.44 62.92 11.55
C PHE A 570 32.12 63.60 11.95
N PRO A 571 31.59 64.51 11.10
CA PRO A 571 30.28 65.12 11.31
C PRO A 571 29.19 64.06 11.53
N GLU A 572 28.24 64.36 12.41
CA GLU A 572 27.13 63.45 12.74
C GLU A 572 26.31 63.06 11.52
N SER A 573 26.11 64.00 10.59
CA SER A 573 25.43 63.77 9.31
C SER A 573 26.11 62.68 8.48
N VAL A 574 27.43 62.75 8.32
CA VAL A 574 28.24 61.76 7.58
C VAL A 574 28.21 60.40 8.28
N ARG A 575 28.37 60.38 9.62
CA ARG A 575 28.31 59.14 10.41
C ARG A 575 26.95 58.45 10.31
N HIS A 576 25.88 59.24 10.40
CA HIS A 576 24.51 58.74 10.26
C HIS A 576 24.27 58.17 8.87
N LEU A 577 24.68 58.90 7.82
CA LEU A 577 24.55 58.46 6.43
C LEU A 577 25.34 57.17 6.16
N ARG A 578 26.58 57.07 6.66
CA ARG A 578 27.42 55.86 6.58
C ARG A 578 26.75 54.66 7.25
N LYS A 579 26.11 54.85 8.40
CA LYS A 579 25.38 53.77 9.10
C LYS A 579 24.14 53.31 8.33
N LYS A 580 23.43 54.24 7.67
CA LYS A 580 22.17 53.98 6.96
C LYS A 580 22.38 53.34 5.58
N GLN A 581 23.33 53.86 4.80
CA GLN A 581 23.52 53.48 3.38
C GLN A 581 24.77 52.63 3.14
N GLY A 582 25.69 52.57 4.11
CA GLY A 582 27.03 52.02 3.92
C GLY A 582 27.97 53.02 3.21
N ALA A 583 29.22 52.60 3.02
CA ALA A 583 30.20 53.32 2.20
C ALA A 583 30.87 52.33 1.24
N VAL A 584 31.23 52.83 0.05
CA VAL A 584 31.98 52.09 -0.95
C VAL A 584 33.46 52.26 -0.63
N CYS A 585 34.12 51.16 -0.26
CA CYS A 585 35.47 51.21 0.28
C CYS A 585 36.50 50.75 -0.74
N TRP A 586 37.46 51.62 -1.06
CA TRP A 586 38.57 51.36 -1.96
C TRP A 586 39.47 50.19 -1.52
N TRP A 587 39.66 50.02 -0.22
CA TRP A 587 40.63 49.07 0.36
C TRP A 587 40.13 47.62 0.52
N LYS A 588 38.83 47.32 0.30
CA LYS A 588 38.19 46.04 0.70
C LYS A 588 38.92 44.77 0.22
N GLU A 589 39.55 44.81 -0.94
CA GLU A 589 40.23 43.64 -1.51
C GLU A 589 41.64 43.37 -0.97
N ARG A 590 42.29 44.33 -0.30
CA ARG A 590 43.63 44.12 0.32
C ARG A 590 43.61 43.00 1.37
N ARG A 591 42.46 42.70 1.97
CA ARG A 591 42.28 41.60 2.94
C ARG A 591 42.00 40.24 2.30
N ALA A 592 41.33 40.16 1.16
CA ALA A 592 41.01 38.86 0.54
C ALA A 592 42.29 38.12 0.13
N LYS A 593 43.28 38.84 -0.45
CA LYS A 593 44.61 38.29 -0.76
C LYS A 593 45.42 37.89 0.50
N LYS A 594 45.38 38.67 1.58
CA LYS A 594 46.08 38.33 2.84
C LYS A 594 45.43 37.16 3.61
N ARG A 595 44.11 36.98 3.48
CA ARG A 595 43.38 35.91 4.17
C ARG A 595 43.46 34.57 3.42
N TRP A 596 43.54 34.59 2.09
CA TRP A 596 43.81 33.39 1.29
C TRP A 596 45.26 32.92 1.34
N SER A 597 46.25 33.80 1.56
CA SER A 597 47.65 33.33 1.76
C SER A 597 47.86 32.56 3.07
N ARG A 598 46.89 32.58 4.01
CA ARG A 598 46.94 31.81 5.26
C ARG A 598 46.13 30.50 5.19
N CYS A 599 45.37 30.29 4.10
CA CYS A 599 44.54 29.10 3.88
C CYS A 599 44.79 28.55 2.46
N GLY A 600 46.05 28.28 2.13
CA GLY A 600 46.45 27.63 0.88
C GLY A 600 47.85 27.00 0.99
N SER A 601 47.89 25.66 0.91
CA SER A 601 49.07 24.77 0.80
C SER A 601 49.87 24.43 2.06
N LYS A 602 49.62 23.23 2.61
CA LYS A 602 50.68 22.29 2.98
C LYS A 602 50.87 21.35 1.79
N THR A 603 51.82 21.69 0.91
CA THR A 603 52.61 20.75 0.09
C THR A 603 53.80 21.55 -0.44
N GLY A 604 55.00 21.08 -0.15
CA GLY A 604 56.24 21.85 -0.21
C GLY A 604 56.76 22.15 -1.61
N ASN A 605 57.42 23.30 -1.74
CA ASN A 605 58.86 23.38 -2.00
C ASN A 605 59.30 24.83 -1.77
N VAL A 606 60.54 24.98 -1.31
CA VAL A 606 61.22 26.25 -1.12
C VAL A 606 61.53 26.83 -2.50
N GLU A 607 60.99 27.99 -2.82
CA GLU A 607 61.58 28.87 -3.83
C GLU A 607 61.21 30.32 -3.53
N GLN A 608 62.23 31.16 -3.65
CA GLN A 608 62.34 32.49 -3.09
C GLN A 608 62.22 33.48 -4.24
N ASP A 609 61.12 34.23 -4.31
CA ASP A 609 60.98 35.27 -5.33
C ASP A 609 60.42 36.60 -4.82
N SER A 610 61.36 37.54 -4.74
CA SER A 610 61.35 38.86 -5.36
C SER A 610 60.05 39.72 -5.28
N LYS A 611 60.15 40.79 -4.50
CA LYS A 611 59.19 41.91 -4.36
C LYS A 611 58.90 42.57 -5.72
N ALA A 612 57.66 42.46 -6.19
CA ALA A 612 57.10 43.37 -7.20
C ALA A 612 56.19 44.41 -6.52
N SER A 613 56.40 45.69 -6.85
CA SER A 613 55.70 46.87 -6.32
C SER A 613 54.17 46.84 -6.56
N PRO A 614 53.33 47.35 -5.63
CA PRO A 614 51.88 47.30 -5.77
C PRO A 614 51.36 48.40 -6.72
N SER A 615 50.71 47.99 -7.82
CA SER A 615 49.99 48.89 -8.73
C SER A 615 48.70 49.45 -8.08
N VAL A 616 48.51 50.77 -8.19
CA VAL A 616 47.44 51.58 -7.57
C VAL A 616 46.15 51.56 -8.42
N SER A 617 45.61 50.38 -8.73
CA SER A 617 44.37 50.26 -9.52
C SER A 617 43.22 49.69 -8.67
N PRO A 618 42.04 50.34 -8.61
CA PRO A 618 40.89 49.85 -7.86
C PRO A 618 40.34 48.53 -8.41
N SER A 619 39.72 47.73 -7.55
CA SER A 619 39.25 46.40 -7.94
C SER A 619 37.94 46.39 -8.71
N SER A 620 37.68 45.28 -9.42
CA SER A 620 36.41 45.10 -10.15
C SER A 620 35.18 45.12 -9.22
N MET A 621 35.31 44.64 -7.98
CA MET A 621 34.25 44.69 -6.97
C MET A 621 33.94 46.11 -6.52
N PHE A 622 34.96 46.95 -6.36
CA PHE A 622 34.78 48.37 -6.04
C PHE A 622 33.94 49.08 -7.11
N TRP A 623 34.25 48.87 -8.40
CA TRP A 623 33.47 49.46 -9.49
C TRP A 623 32.05 48.90 -9.61
N LYS A 624 31.83 47.62 -9.27
CA LYS A 624 30.48 47.03 -9.19
C LYS A 624 29.67 47.66 -8.05
N GLU A 625 30.27 47.88 -6.88
CA GLU A 625 29.63 48.59 -5.75
C GLU A 625 29.29 50.04 -6.15
N ILE A 626 30.21 50.79 -6.76
CA ILE A 626 29.91 52.16 -7.25
C ILE A 626 28.71 52.14 -8.21
N ARG A 627 28.72 51.27 -9.22
CA ARG A 627 27.62 51.18 -10.19
C ARG A 627 26.29 50.74 -9.58
N TYR A 628 26.32 49.92 -8.54
CA TYR A 628 25.11 49.55 -7.80
C TYR A 628 24.43 50.79 -7.20
N HIS A 629 25.22 51.77 -6.75
CA HIS A 629 24.74 53.03 -6.17
C HIS A 629 24.49 54.15 -7.20
N MET A 630 25.07 54.09 -8.39
CA MET A 630 24.79 55.04 -9.49
C MET A 630 23.33 54.96 -10.00
N PRO A 631 22.79 56.03 -10.61
CA PRO A 631 21.48 56.03 -11.24
C PRO A 631 21.39 54.99 -12.37
N VAL A 632 20.18 54.44 -12.59
CA VAL A 632 19.94 53.46 -13.66
C VAL A 632 19.75 54.19 -14.98
N ARG A 633 20.57 53.86 -15.97
CA ARG A 633 20.45 54.43 -17.31
C ARG A 633 19.45 53.64 -18.15
N GLY A 634 18.54 54.32 -18.86
CA GLY A 634 17.80 53.68 -19.94
C GLY A 634 18.68 53.47 -21.18
N LYS A 635 18.33 52.52 -22.05
CA LYS A 635 19.03 52.35 -23.33
C LYS A 635 18.83 53.63 -24.16
N ARG A 636 19.94 54.22 -24.63
CA ARG A 636 19.88 55.25 -25.70
C ARG A 636 19.14 54.64 -26.88
N VAL A 637 18.05 55.26 -27.32
CA VAL A 637 17.56 55.04 -28.68
C VAL A 637 18.60 55.70 -29.59
N ALA A 638 19.47 54.88 -30.18
CA ALA A 638 20.32 55.33 -31.27
C ALA A 638 19.39 55.66 -32.45
N TYR A 639 19.12 56.94 -32.67
CA TYR A 639 18.61 57.37 -33.97
C TYR A 639 19.70 57.07 -35.00
N PRO A 640 19.38 56.38 -36.12
CA PRO A 640 20.38 56.11 -37.13
C PRO A 640 20.85 57.44 -37.74
N GLU A 641 22.16 57.60 -37.79
CA GLU A 641 22.85 58.62 -38.59
C GLU A 641 22.29 58.60 -40.02
N LYS A 642 21.57 59.66 -40.40
CA LYS A 642 21.34 59.96 -41.81
C LYS A 642 22.60 60.58 -42.36
N THR A 643 23.36 59.79 -43.11
CA THR A 643 24.40 60.33 -43.99
C THR A 643 24.37 59.58 -45.31
N ALA A 644 23.74 60.19 -46.31
CA ALA A 644 24.19 60.18 -47.71
C ALA A 644 23.36 61.18 -48.54
N LEU A 645 23.98 62.34 -48.79
CA LEU A 645 24.11 63.03 -50.08
C LEU A 645 23.03 62.80 -51.14
N LEU A 646 22.45 63.89 -51.65
CA LEU A 646 22.22 64.09 -53.09
C LEU A 646 22.17 65.60 -53.42
N ASN A 647 23.05 65.96 -54.36
CA ASN A 647 23.17 67.17 -55.18
C ASN A 647 21.92 68.06 -55.32
N LEU A 648 22.08 69.37 -55.06
CA LEU A 648 22.16 70.46 -56.04
C LEU A 648 22.30 71.82 -55.33
#